data_AF-A0A0E0M3T3-F1
#
_entry.id   AF-A0A0E0M3T3-F1
#
_cell.length_a   1.000
_cell.length_b   1.000
_cell.length_c   1.000
_cell.angle_alpha   90.00
_cell.angle_beta   90.00
_cell.angle_gamma   90.00
#
_symmetry.space_group_name_H-M   'P 1'
#
loop_
_entity.id
_entity.type
_entity.pdbx_description
1 polymer ?
#
loop_
_entity_poly.entity_id
_entity_poly.type
_entity_poly.pdbx_seq_one_letter_code
_entity_poly.pdbx_strand_id
1 'polypeptide(L)'
;MPLLALRLGLSAPRDLGRLRLRRSRSRGLVVASGAVKAPAAVVWFKHDLRVDDHPGLAAAVAAEPRRPVVPLYVFDRRILAGYSDKMLELLLFALEDLKMVLKSQESDLLIGLGNAEDVVLKLVNEVQAGLIFTEEEVEYRVRNVLASVESSLSNASFTSGNPPEIMVWSASLYDYKNPRELSTSHNQFLKEKLPMNTPLAAPSLPALNIEIETGSLPTLEELKGFLKESRTSEDNWVPLKSTSARSILKKTLSQIKVKTGVASSDSDGGDDTTAYYGTSGRKVQNSMFASESSIEVRGGTEITLDALAAYLKYLEGTGKASWQELHDKVRLSETRDGASFCTLFGPALQLGVISKRRVYHETIQYERDRNAGFISPFGYSTPTVTAAVDAICSMEWYWLLALKSQVCIEGNYPFRIWRWKGHLIQYTSVGHEGPSVLLVHGFGASLQHFRDNIGAIADQGCRVWAITLLGFGKSEKPNVNYSELLWSELLRDFIVDIVKEPVHLVGNSIGGYICAITAGLWPSLARSLILLNTAGSVVPSYSFIPLSEARLLLLFLRSRAGGILKEYYPTSYDPGAATVIESIFSFNLSIPLNFLFDSFGGKILIVQGMKDPLTKSKSFVSMLREHCSKVHIRELDAGHAPHDGVPSYLDVWWQKGDE
;
A
#
# COMPACT_ATOMS: atom_id res chain seq x y z
N MET A 1 -2.63 -40.07 77.45
CA MET A 1 -3.67 -39.13 77.92
C MET A 1 -4.31 -38.46 76.71
N PRO A 2 -5.63 -38.15 76.72
CA PRO A 2 -6.46 -38.32 75.50
C PRO A 2 -7.39 -37.11 75.15
N LEU A 3 -8.38 -37.37 74.28
CA LEU A 3 -9.58 -36.56 73.94
C LEU A 3 -9.32 -35.41 72.92
N LEU A 4 -10.18 -35.04 71.94
CA LEU A 4 -11.42 -35.57 71.29
C LEU A 4 -11.53 -34.82 69.90
N ALA A 5 -12.35 -35.09 68.87
CA ALA A 5 -13.42 -36.03 68.46
C ALA A 5 -13.31 -36.21 66.90
N LEU A 6 -13.60 -37.33 66.23
CA LEU A 6 -14.86 -38.10 65.98
C LEU A 6 -15.81 -37.56 64.86
N ARG A 7 -16.80 -38.36 64.42
CA ARG A 7 -17.51 -38.25 63.11
C ARG A 7 -18.96 -38.79 63.12
N LEU A 8 -19.83 -38.17 62.30
CA LEU A 8 -20.94 -38.74 61.47
C LEU A 8 -22.12 -39.53 62.10
N GLY A 9 -23.32 -39.36 61.50
CA GLY A 9 -24.53 -40.18 61.72
C GLY A 9 -25.84 -39.37 61.59
N LEU A 10 -26.35 -39.05 60.38
CA LEU A 10 -27.22 -39.86 59.50
C LEU A 10 -28.66 -40.14 60.02
N SER A 11 -29.64 -39.41 59.48
CA SER A 11 -31.02 -39.87 59.25
C SER A 11 -31.71 -39.05 58.14
N ALA A 12 -32.70 -39.65 57.47
CA ALA A 12 -33.50 -39.15 56.33
C ALA A 12 -34.85 -39.95 56.33
N PRO A 13 -35.82 -39.84 55.36
CA PRO A 13 -35.82 -39.11 54.08
C PRO A 13 -37.19 -38.46 53.65
N ARG A 14 -37.29 -38.09 52.35
CA ARG A 14 -38.48 -37.87 51.47
C ARG A 14 -39.14 -36.47 51.43
N ASP A 15 -39.58 -35.93 50.26
CA ASP A 15 -39.21 -36.20 48.85
C ASP A 15 -39.72 -35.06 47.90
N LEU A 16 -39.30 -35.08 46.61
CA LEU A 16 -39.87 -34.42 45.41
C LEU A 16 -39.92 -32.85 45.35
N GLY A 17 -39.31 -32.22 44.32
CA GLY A 17 -39.40 -30.73 44.21
C GLY A 17 -38.89 -29.91 43.00
N ARG A 18 -38.43 -30.49 41.87
CA ARG A 18 -38.08 -29.80 40.58
C ARG A 18 -36.98 -28.69 40.56
N LEU A 19 -36.01 -28.91 39.66
CA LEU A 19 -34.99 -27.99 39.14
C LEU A 19 -35.41 -26.54 38.82
N ARG A 20 -34.53 -25.58 39.14
CA ARG A 20 -34.19 -24.42 38.27
C ARG A 20 -32.80 -23.85 38.60
N LEU A 21 -31.80 -24.13 37.75
CA LEU A 21 -30.44 -23.61 37.86
C LEU A 21 -30.33 -22.21 37.22
N ARG A 22 -29.99 -21.18 37.99
CA ARG A 22 -29.72 -19.81 37.50
C ARG A 22 -28.23 -19.51 37.66
N ARG A 23 -27.45 -19.59 36.57
CA ARG A 23 -26.03 -19.19 36.58
C ARG A 23 -25.92 -17.69 36.87
N SER A 24 -25.19 -17.33 37.92
CA SER A 24 -24.76 -15.94 38.15
C SER A 24 -23.52 -15.63 37.30
N ARG A 25 -23.45 -14.43 36.74
CA ARG A 25 -22.23 -13.89 36.11
C ARG A 25 -21.57 -12.94 37.11
N SER A 26 -20.47 -13.34 37.73
CA SER A 26 -19.61 -12.44 38.50
C SER A 26 -18.86 -11.51 37.55
N ARG A 27 -19.27 -10.24 37.47
CA ARG A 27 -18.38 -9.17 36.99
C ARG A 27 -17.25 -9.02 38.00
N GLY A 28 -16.00 -8.99 37.54
CA GLY A 28 -14.87 -8.60 38.38
C GLY A 28 -15.00 -7.11 38.71
N LEU A 29 -15.06 -6.77 39.99
CA LEU A 29 -15.00 -5.41 40.49
C LEU A 29 -13.77 -5.33 41.41
N VAL A 30 -12.76 -4.57 41.00
CA VAL A 30 -11.58 -4.25 41.82
C VAL A 30 -11.74 -2.82 42.29
N VAL A 31 -11.50 -2.55 43.57
CA VAL A 31 -11.71 -1.21 44.17
C VAL A 31 -10.52 -0.89 45.07
N ALA A 32 -9.83 0.22 44.79
CA ALA A 32 -8.72 0.70 45.62
C ALA A 32 -8.55 2.24 45.56
N SER A 33 -9.28 2.93 46.45
CA SER A 33 -8.92 4.20 47.11
C SER A 33 -7.90 5.15 46.44
N GLY A 34 -8.43 6.20 45.79
CA GLY A 34 -8.15 7.58 46.27
C GLY A 34 -6.77 8.21 46.03
N ALA A 35 -5.95 7.70 45.11
CA ALA A 35 -4.77 8.42 44.64
C ALA A 35 -5.15 9.58 43.70
N VAL A 36 -4.42 10.70 43.76
CA VAL A 36 -4.48 11.73 42.72
C VAL A 36 -3.94 11.12 41.43
N LYS A 37 -4.78 11.03 40.37
CA LYS A 37 -4.36 10.47 39.08
C LYS A 37 -3.20 11.30 38.52
N ALA A 38 -2.06 10.67 38.27
CA ALA A 38 -0.99 11.27 37.48
C ALA A 38 -1.46 11.38 36.02
N PRO A 39 -1.13 12.48 35.30
CA PRO A 39 -1.54 12.66 33.92
C PRO A 39 -0.93 11.58 33.03
N ALA A 40 -1.75 10.81 32.32
CA ALA A 40 -1.27 9.66 31.56
C ALA A 40 -0.45 10.05 30.32
N ALA A 41 0.18 9.06 29.69
CA ALA A 41 0.67 9.14 28.32
C ALA A 41 -0.18 8.24 27.43
N VAL A 42 -0.71 8.77 26.32
CA VAL A 42 -1.39 7.96 25.30
C VAL A 42 -0.37 7.49 24.26
N VAL A 43 -0.47 6.25 23.82
CA VAL A 43 0.29 5.75 22.65
C VAL A 43 -0.73 5.35 21.61
N TRP A 44 -0.85 6.14 20.55
CA TRP A 44 -1.85 5.96 19.49
C TRP A 44 -1.25 5.19 18.31
N PHE A 45 -1.70 3.94 18.20
CA PHE A 45 -1.32 2.97 17.18
C PHE A 45 -2.09 3.18 15.87
N LYS A 46 -1.40 2.94 14.73
CA LYS A 46 -1.92 3.04 13.36
C LYS A 46 -1.38 1.90 12.46
N HIS A 47 -0.09 1.91 12.17
CA HIS A 47 0.64 0.97 11.29
C HIS A 47 1.86 0.34 12.00
N ASP A 48 1.79 0.26 13.33
CA ASP A 48 2.86 0.02 14.30
C ASP A 48 2.48 -1.08 15.29
N LEU A 49 1.66 -2.06 14.88
CA LEU A 49 0.89 -2.97 15.74
C LEU A 49 1.72 -4.08 16.45
N ARG A 50 2.68 -3.68 17.27
CA ARG A 50 3.65 -4.53 18.00
C ARG A 50 4.07 -3.87 19.33
N VAL A 51 4.76 -4.63 20.19
CA VAL A 51 5.49 -4.06 21.35
C VAL A 51 7.01 -4.11 21.21
N ASP A 52 7.55 -5.02 20.39
CA ASP A 52 8.97 -5.08 20.02
C ASP A 52 9.34 -3.95 19.06
N ASP A 53 10.56 -3.45 19.13
CA ASP A 53 11.08 -2.35 18.30
C ASP A 53 10.11 -1.19 18.08
N HIS A 54 9.53 -0.70 19.18
CA HIS A 54 8.52 0.36 19.18
C HIS A 54 9.00 1.59 19.97
N PRO A 55 9.71 2.55 19.33
CA PRO A 55 10.18 3.78 19.96
C PRO A 55 9.12 4.57 20.73
N GLY A 56 7.86 4.62 20.27
CA GLY A 56 6.77 5.32 20.97
C GLY A 56 6.50 4.80 22.40
N LEU A 57 6.24 3.50 22.56
CA LEU A 57 6.11 2.85 23.87
C LEU A 57 7.36 3.06 24.74
N ALA A 58 8.56 2.90 24.16
CA ALA A 58 9.81 3.08 24.88
C ALA A 58 9.98 4.51 25.41
N ALA A 59 9.66 5.52 24.60
CA ALA A 59 9.67 6.93 24.99
C ALA A 59 8.58 7.25 26.02
N ALA A 60 7.37 6.70 25.87
CA ALA A 60 6.27 6.89 26.83
C ALA A 60 6.58 6.35 28.23
N VAL A 61 7.26 5.20 28.32
CA VAL A 61 7.75 4.64 29.60
C VAL A 61 8.94 5.40 30.15
N ALA A 62 9.85 5.88 29.28
CA ALA A 62 11.05 6.61 29.69
C ALA A 62 10.78 8.05 30.17
N ALA A 63 9.73 8.70 29.65
CA ALA A 63 9.41 10.10 29.95
C ALA A 63 9.15 10.37 31.44
N GLU A 64 8.33 9.52 32.09
CA GLU A 64 8.09 9.58 33.53
C GLU A 64 7.93 8.15 34.11
N PRO A 65 8.91 7.63 34.86
CA PRO A 65 8.79 6.36 35.54
C PRO A 65 7.58 6.34 36.49
N ARG A 66 6.69 5.37 36.30
CA ARG A 66 5.36 5.19 36.95
C ARG A 66 4.20 6.01 36.39
N ARG A 67 4.38 6.84 35.35
CA ARG A 67 3.23 7.42 34.62
C ARG A 67 2.45 6.30 33.92
N PRO A 68 1.11 6.22 34.04
CA PRO A 68 0.33 5.24 33.29
C PRO A 68 0.46 5.46 31.77
N VAL A 69 0.72 4.39 31.03
CA VAL A 69 0.76 4.39 29.57
C VAL A 69 -0.54 3.75 29.06
N VAL A 70 -1.22 4.42 28.14
CA VAL A 70 -2.54 4.06 27.61
C VAL A 70 -2.44 3.74 26.12
N PRO A 71 -2.29 2.47 25.73
CA PRO A 71 -2.34 2.04 24.33
C PRO A 71 -3.73 2.28 23.73
N LEU A 72 -3.81 2.98 22.59
CA LEU A 72 -5.04 3.26 21.86
C LEU A 72 -4.91 2.83 20.39
N TYR A 73 -5.87 2.09 19.88
CA TYR A 73 -6.10 1.93 18.44
C TYR A 73 -7.46 2.54 18.05
N VAL A 74 -7.53 3.21 16.90
CA VAL A 74 -8.78 3.80 16.38
C VAL A 74 -9.07 3.27 14.98
N PHE A 75 -10.22 2.61 14.82
CA PHE A 75 -10.76 2.22 13.53
C PHE A 75 -11.32 3.47 12.80
N ASP A 76 -10.44 4.25 12.20
CA ASP A 76 -10.79 5.45 11.42
C ASP A 76 -11.01 5.13 9.94
N ARG A 77 -12.17 5.56 9.40
CA ARG A 77 -12.57 5.34 8.00
C ARG A 77 -11.59 5.90 6.97
N ARG A 78 -10.81 6.92 7.32
CA ARG A 78 -9.86 7.59 6.42
C ARG A 78 -8.51 6.89 6.37
N ILE A 79 -8.12 6.24 7.47
CA ILE A 79 -6.90 5.39 7.60
C ILE A 79 -7.15 4.03 6.94
N LEU A 80 -8.30 3.39 7.23
CA LEU A 80 -8.69 2.08 6.69
C LEU A 80 -9.14 2.12 5.21
N ALA A 81 -9.11 3.28 4.57
CA ALA A 81 -9.53 3.43 3.18
C ALA A 81 -8.52 2.77 2.24
N GLY A 82 -9.02 1.93 1.32
CA GLY A 82 -8.18 1.13 0.43
C GLY A 82 -7.81 -0.25 0.98
N TYR A 83 -8.08 -0.54 2.26
CA TYR A 83 -7.97 -1.90 2.80
C TYR A 83 -9.00 -2.80 2.11
N SER A 84 -8.57 -3.98 1.68
CA SER A 84 -9.46 -5.06 1.23
C SER A 84 -10.09 -5.77 2.42
N ASP A 85 -11.18 -6.51 2.22
CA ASP A 85 -11.73 -7.45 3.21
C ASP A 85 -10.64 -8.35 3.82
N LYS A 86 -9.62 -8.71 3.04
CA LYS A 86 -8.47 -9.49 3.49
C LYS A 86 -7.54 -8.71 4.43
N MET A 87 -7.19 -7.46 4.09
CA MET A 87 -6.41 -6.60 4.99
C MET A 87 -7.17 -6.28 6.28
N LEU A 88 -8.50 -6.17 6.23
CA LEU A 88 -9.34 -5.99 7.42
C LEU A 88 -9.36 -7.25 8.30
N GLU A 89 -9.36 -8.45 7.73
CA GLU A 89 -9.20 -9.71 8.47
C GLU A 89 -7.81 -9.77 9.16
N LEU A 90 -6.73 -9.50 8.42
CA LEU A 90 -5.36 -9.51 8.93
C LEU A 90 -5.14 -8.46 10.03
N LEU A 91 -5.74 -7.27 9.88
CA LEU A 91 -5.78 -6.22 10.91
C LEU A 91 -6.43 -6.72 12.22
N LEU A 92 -7.55 -7.44 12.14
CA LEU A 92 -8.22 -7.95 13.33
C LEU A 92 -7.40 -9.02 14.05
N PHE A 93 -6.68 -9.89 13.32
CA PHE A 93 -5.72 -10.82 13.92
C PHE A 93 -4.54 -10.09 14.59
N ALA A 94 -3.98 -9.06 13.95
CA ALA A 94 -2.90 -8.24 14.51
C ALA A 94 -3.31 -7.52 15.80
N LEU A 95 -4.52 -6.95 15.84
CA LEU A 95 -5.06 -6.28 17.02
C LEU A 95 -5.46 -7.26 18.13
N GLU A 96 -5.90 -8.47 17.80
CA GLU A 96 -6.14 -9.54 18.77
C GLU A 96 -4.83 -9.95 19.47
N ASP A 97 -3.75 -10.15 18.71
CA ASP A 97 -2.41 -10.45 19.25
C ASP A 97 -1.87 -9.30 20.12
N LEU A 98 -1.86 -8.06 19.61
CA LEU A 98 -1.42 -6.88 20.36
C LEU A 98 -2.21 -6.69 21.67
N LYS A 99 -3.53 -6.87 21.65
CA LYS A 99 -4.39 -6.76 22.84
C LYS A 99 -4.17 -7.92 23.83
N MET A 100 -3.72 -9.10 23.37
CA MET A 100 -3.27 -10.18 24.28
C MET A 100 -1.91 -9.87 24.90
N VAL A 101 -0.93 -9.39 24.12
CA VAL A 101 0.43 -9.08 24.59
C VAL A 101 0.43 -7.91 25.57
N LEU A 102 -0.40 -6.88 25.37
CA LEU A 102 -0.54 -5.80 26.35
C LEU A 102 -1.19 -6.28 27.65
N LYS A 103 -2.11 -7.26 27.59
CA LYS A 103 -2.76 -7.85 28.77
C LYS A 103 -1.85 -8.74 29.60
N SER A 104 -0.84 -9.39 29.02
CA SER A 104 0.15 -10.13 29.79
C SER A 104 1.13 -9.21 30.55
N GLN A 105 1.13 -7.91 30.27
CA GLN A 105 1.89 -6.86 30.96
C GLN A 105 1.04 -5.98 31.90
N GLU A 106 -0.12 -6.47 32.36
CA GLU A 106 -1.06 -5.71 33.21
C GLU A 106 -1.57 -4.39 32.58
N SER A 107 -1.54 -4.30 31.24
CA SER A 107 -2.09 -3.21 30.43
C SER A 107 -3.27 -3.71 29.57
N ASP A 108 -3.79 -2.88 28.67
CA ASP A 108 -4.79 -3.27 27.65
C ASP A 108 -4.72 -2.32 26.44
N LEU A 109 -5.18 -2.77 25.27
CA LEU A 109 -5.38 -1.94 24.08
C LEU A 109 -6.78 -1.33 24.09
N LEU A 110 -6.90 -0.02 24.24
CA LEU A 110 -8.18 0.68 24.11
C LEU A 110 -8.60 0.70 22.65
N ILE A 111 -9.86 0.36 22.37
CA ILE A 111 -10.43 0.28 21.01
C ILE A 111 -11.44 1.39 20.78
N GLY A 112 -11.11 2.33 19.89
CA GLY A 112 -12.00 3.36 19.38
C GLY A 112 -12.57 3.03 17.99
N LEU A 113 -13.78 3.51 17.72
CA LEU A 113 -14.47 3.37 16.43
C LEU A 113 -15.15 4.70 16.10
N GLY A 114 -14.70 5.39 15.05
CA GLY A 114 -15.12 6.76 14.74
C GLY A 114 -14.02 7.56 14.03
N ASN A 115 -14.07 8.90 14.13
CA ASN A 115 -12.97 9.76 13.71
C ASN A 115 -11.91 9.80 14.82
N ALA A 116 -10.63 9.78 14.47
CA ALA A 116 -9.54 9.85 15.44
C ALA A 116 -9.59 11.10 16.32
N GLU A 117 -9.90 12.26 15.75
CA GLU A 117 -10.01 13.54 16.47
C GLU A 117 -11.05 13.54 17.60
N ASP A 118 -12.19 12.86 17.41
CA ASP A 118 -13.24 12.74 18.43
C ASP A 118 -12.82 11.76 19.53
N VAL A 119 -12.26 10.61 19.12
CA VAL A 119 -11.86 9.52 20.03
C VAL A 119 -10.66 9.92 20.88
N VAL A 120 -9.63 10.50 20.27
CA VAL A 120 -8.41 10.95 20.96
C VAL A 120 -8.75 12.11 21.89
N LEU A 121 -9.53 13.11 21.46
CA LEU A 121 -9.95 14.21 22.33
C LEU A 121 -10.74 13.72 23.55
N LYS A 122 -11.66 12.76 23.37
CA LYS A 122 -12.38 12.14 24.48
C LYS A 122 -11.41 11.47 25.45
N LEU A 123 -10.54 10.59 24.95
CA LEU A 123 -9.63 9.80 25.79
C LEU A 123 -8.67 10.70 26.58
N VAL A 124 -8.06 11.68 25.92
CA VAL A 124 -7.13 12.65 26.54
C VAL A 124 -7.78 13.33 27.74
N ASN A 125 -9.04 13.76 27.62
CA ASN A 125 -9.77 14.38 28.73
C ASN A 125 -10.13 13.37 29.84
N GLU A 126 -10.49 12.14 29.48
CA GLU A 126 -10.88 11.07 30.42
C GLU A 126 -9.69 10.57 31.29
N VAL A 127 -8.48 10.56 30.73
CA VAL A 127 -7.24 10.14 31.42
C VAL A 127 -6.31 11.29 31.83
N GLN A 128 -6.71 12.53 31.55
CA GLN A 128 -5.92 13.76 31.71
C GLN A 128 -4.52 13.62 31.09
N ALA A 129 -4.44 13.14 29.85
CA ALA A 129 -3.15 12.88 29.19
C ALA A 129 -2.39 14.18 28.92
N GLY A 130 -1.10 14.21 29.28
CA GLY A 130 -0.21 15.33 28.94
C GLY A 130 0.62 15.11 27.67
N LEU A 131 0.75 13.85 27.23
CA LEU A 131 1.56 13.45 26.06
C LEU A 131 0.80 12.42 25.21
N ILE A 132 0.95 12.51 23.89
CA ILE A 132 0.46 11.53 22.91
C ILE A 132 1.62 11.10 22.01
N PHE A 133 1.97 9.83 22.00
CA PHE A 133 3.01 9.27 21.12
C PHE A 133 2.36 8.56 19.92
N THR A 134 2.84 8.78 18.69
CA THR A 134 2.32 8.11 17.48
C THR A 134 3.36 8.02 16.36
N GLU A 135 3.30 6.99 15.50
CA GLU A 135 4.28 6.81 14.42
C GLU A 135 4.16 7.90 13.32
N GLU A 136 5.30 8.31 12.77
CA GLU A 136 5.46 9.19 11.60
C GLU A 136 4.85 8.57 10.34
N GLU A 137 4.08 9.35 9.59
CA GLU A 137 3.26 8.84 8.51
C GLU A 137 3.61 9.48 7.17
N VAL A 138 3.89 8.64 6.18
CA VAL A 138 4.17 9.12 4.81
C VAL A 138 2.92 9.24 3.94
N GLU A 139 1.80 8.60 4.31
CA GLU A 139 0.58 8.63 3.50
C GLU A 139 -0.27 9.89 3.74
N TYR A 140 -0.60 10.60 2.66
CA TYR A 140 -1.30 11.89 2.72
C TYR A 140 -2.65 11.82 3.47
N ARG A 141 -3.39 10.72 3.33
CA ARG A 141 -4.67 10.52 4.04
C ARG A 141 -4.48 10.43 5.55
N VAL A 142 -3.47 9.67 6.01
CA VAL A 142 -3.23 9.42 7.44
C VAL A 142 -2.67 10.68 8.11
N ARG A 143 -1.77 11.41 7.43
CA ARG A 143 -1.28 12.72 7.89
C ARG A 143 -2.39 13.75 8.06
N ASN A 144 -3.38 13.76 7.16
CA ASN A 144 -4.54 14.63 7.32
C ASN A 144 -5.38 14.26 8.56
N VAL A 145 -5.45 12.98 8.96
CA VAL A 145 -6.09 12.57 10.22
C VAL A 145 -5.28 13.07 11.42
N LEU A 146 -3.96 12.96 11.41
CA LEU A 146 -3.10 13.52 12.46
C LEU A 146 -3.30 15.04 12.58
N ALA A 147 -3.31 15.78 11.47
CA ALA A 147 -3.59 17.23 11.46
C ALA A 147 -5.02 17.57 11.95
N SER A 148 -6.01 16.69 11.74
CA SER A 148 -7.35 16.83 12.33
C SER A 148 -7.33 16.63 13.85
N VAL A 149 -6.55 15.66 14.36
CA VAL A 149 -6.33 15.43 15.79
C VAL A 149 -5.62 16.62 16.43
N GLU A 150 -4.54 17.13 15.83
CA GLU A 150 -3.79 18.32 16.26
C GLU A 150 -4.69 19.56 16.37
N SER A 151 -5.52 19.80 15.32
CA SER A 151 -6.46 20.92 15.29
C SER A 151 -7.57 20.77 16.34
N SER A 152 -8.13 19.57 16.50
CA SER A 152 -9.16 19.28 17.51
C SER A 152 -8.64 19.53 18.93
N LEU A 153 -7.45 19.01 19.25
CA LEU A 153 -6.80 19.21 20.55
C LEU A 153 -6.44 20.68 20.77
N SER A 154 -5.94 21.40 19.76
CA SER A 154 -5.57 22.81 19.87
C SER A 154 -6.77 23.75 20.10
N ASN A 155 -7.96 23.38 19.62
CA ASN A 155 -9.19 24.15 19.79
C ASN A 155 -10.02 23.74 21.03
N ALA A 156 -9.61 22.70 21.75
CA ALA A 156 -10.33 22.18 22.92
C ALA A 156 -9.94 22.90 24.22
N SER A 157 -10.83 22.85 25.21
CA SER A 157 -10.59 23.34 26.57
C SER A 157 -10.38 22.16 27.53
N PHE A 158 -9.21 22.10 28.17
CA PHE A 158 -8.85 21.01 29.08
C PHE A 158 -9.05 21.43 30.54
N THR A 159 -9.41 20.47 31.40
CA THR A 159 -9.67 20.71 32.83
C THR A 159 -8.39 20.95 33.65
N SER A 160 -7.22 20.62 33.09
CA SER A 160 -5.94 20.61 33.81
C SER A 160 -4.77 21.04 32.91
N GLY A 161 -4.70 22.34 32.59
CA GLY A 161 -3.55 22.96 31.94
C GLY A 161 -3.64 23.09 30.42
N ASN A 162 -2.49 22.95 29.76
CA ASN A 162 -2.34 23.10 28.31
C ASN A 162 -2.92 21.88 27.54
N PRO A 163 -3.17 22.00 26.22
CA PRO A 163 -3.36 20.83 25.35
C PRO A 163 -2.16 19.88 25.44
N PRO A 164 -2.36 18.57 25.20
CA PRO A 164 -1.27 17.58 25.21
C PRO A 164 -0.29 17.83 24.07
N GLU A 165 0.98 17.54 24.32
CA GLU A 165 2.01 17.55 23.28
C GLU A 165 1.98 16.23 22.49
N ILE A 166 2.01 16.31 21.14
CA ILE A 166 2.10 15.13 20.27
C ILE A 166 3.57 14.89 19.92
N MET A 167 4.08 13.73 20.32
CA MET A 167 5.45 13.26 20.06
C MET A 167 5.43 12.22 18.94
N VAL A 168 5.83 12.64 17.74
CA VAL A 168 5.93 11.78 16.56
C VAL A 168 7.27 11.01 16.56
N TRP A 169 7.25 9.72 16.24
CA TRP A 169 8.44 8.84 16.24
C TRP A 169 8.51 7.95 14.99
N SER A 170 9.67 7.37 14.66
CA SER A 170 9.77 6.36 13.59
C SER A 170 10.73 5.22 13.91
N ALA A 171 10.46 4.03 13.34
CA ALA A 171 11.32 2.85 13.44
C ALA A 171 12.22 2.65 12.21
N SER A 172 12.85 3.73 11.72
CA SER A 172 13.75 3.69 10.56
C SER A 172 14.92 2.72 10.76
N LEU A 173 15.29 2.01 9.69
CA LEU A 173 16.46 1.12 9.64
C LEU A 173 17.78 1.91 9.71
N TYR A 174 17.82 3.15 9.21
CA TYR A 174 19.02 3.99 9.16
C TYR A 174 18.97 5.12 10.19
N ASP A 175 20.12 5.45 10.78
CA ASP A 175 20.30 6.64 11.61
C ASP A 175 20.52 7.86 10.71
N TYR A 176 19.51 8.72 10.63
CA TYR A 176 19.57 10.01 9.95
C TYR A 176 19.09 11.12 10.90
N LYS A 177 19.76 12.27 10.88
CA LYS A 177 19.45 13.38 11.79
C LYS A 177 18.32 14.27 11.30
N ASN A 178 18.11 14.35 9.99
CA ASN A 178 17.21 15.29 9.35
C ASN A 178 16.78 14.78 7.96
N PRO A 179 15.47 14.58 7.66
CA PRO A 179 15.05 14.11 6.35
C PRO A 179 15.41 15.08 5.20
N ARG A 180 15.66 16.37 5.51
CA ARG A 180 16.12 17.35 4.52
C ARG A 180 17.53 17.10 4.01
N GLU A 181 18.37 16.42 4.78
CA GLU A 181 19.77 16.12 4.44
C GLU A 181 19.93 14.83 3.61
N LEU A 182 18.96 13.92 3.66
CA LEU A 182 18.96 12.67 2.89
C LEU A 182 19.13 12.89 1.38
N SER A 183 19.92 12.07 0.69
CA SER A 183 20.01 12.11 -0.77
C SER A 183 18.67 11.79 -1.47
N THR A 184 18.45 12.37 -2.65
CA THR A 184 17.38 11.98 -3.58
C THR A 184 17.78 10.84 -4.53
N SER A 185 19.06 10.48 -4.58
CA SER A 185 19.58 9.36 -5.40
C SER A 185 20.06 8.23 -4.50
N HIS A 186 19.49 7.03 -4.70
CA HIS A 186 19.86 5.82 -3.97
C HIS A 186 21.37 5.54 -4.02
N ASN A 187 21.99 5.79 -5.17
CA ASN A 187 23.41 5.59 -5.43
C ASN A 187 24.35 6.54 -4.65
N GLN A 188 23.82 7.63 -4.11
CA GLN A 188 24.54 8.55 -3.22
C GLN A 188 24.21 8.25 -1.76
N PHE A 189 22.94 7.94 -1.43
CA PHE A 189 22.52 7.44 -0.12
C PHE A 189 23.36 6.23 0.35
N LEU A 190 23.59 5.24 -0.53
CA LEU A 190 24.47 4.10 -0.22
C LEU A 190 25.95 4.48 -0.02
N LYS A 191 26.40 5.65 -0.50
CA LYS A 191 27.77 6.17 -0.31
C LYS A 191 27.91 7.01 0.96
N GLU A 192 26.80 7.57 1.45
CA GLU A 192 26.73 8.27 2.74
C GLU A 192 26.96 7.31 3.92
N LYS A 193 26.72 5.98 3.72
CA LYS A 193 27.01 4.90 4.68
C LYS A 193 26.46 5.19 6.08
N LEU A 194 25.20 5.64 6.13
CA LEU A 194 24.51 5.91 7.38
C LEU A 194 24.56 4.68 8.31
N PRO A 195 24.74 4.86 9.63
CA PRO A 195 24.64 3.76 10.59
C PRO A 195 23.27 3.09 10.48
N MET A 196 23.19 1.80 10.78
CA MET A 196 21.91 1.08 10.86
C MET A 196 21.51 0.89 12.32
N ASN A 197 20.25 1.19 12.62
CA ASN A 197 19.67 1.05 13.95
C ASN A 197 19.46 -0.43 14.30
N THR A 198 19.76 -0.81 15.53
CA THR A 198 19.39 -2.12 16.11
C THR A 198 17.96 -2.11 16.62
N PRO A 199 17.20 -3.22 16.56
CA PRO A 199 15.87 -3.31 17.17
C PRO A 199 15.90 -2.96 18.67
N LEU A 200 14.93 -2.16 19.12
CA LEU A 200 14.71 -1.91 20.54
C LEU A 200 13.98 -3.11 21.17
N ALA A 201 14.44 -3.56 22.34
CA ALA A 201 13.70 -4.55 23.12
C ALA A 201 12.34 -3.98 23.57
N ALA A 202 11.32 -4.84 23.61
CA ALA A 202 9.99 -4.46 24.10
C ALA A 202 10.06 -3.89 25.53
N PRO A 203 9.51 -2.69 25.80
CA PRO A 203 9.53 -2.10 27.13
C PRO A 203 8.54 -2.82 28.06
N SER A 204 8.88 -2.91 29.35
CA SER A 204 7.95 -3.34 30.38
C SER A 204 7.01 -2.18 30.72
N LEU A 205 5.71 -2.33 30.43
CA LEU A 205 4.73 -1.28 30.69
C LEU A 205 4.38 -1.19 32.19
N PRO A 206 4.11 0.02 32.72
CA PRO A 206 3.48 0.16 34.03
C PRO A 206 2.02 -0.30 33.94
N ALA A 207 1.58 -1.09 34.93
CA ALA A 207 0.20 -1.58 35.03
C ALA A 207 -0.81 -0.42 34.93
N LEU A 208 -1.84 -0.60 34.09
CA LEU A 208 -2.66 0.50 33.57
C LEU A 208 -3.34 1.32 34.67
N ASN A 209 -3.81 0.67 35.75
CA ASN A 209 -4.27 1.27 37.02
C ASN A 209 -5.25 2.46 36.94
N ILE A 210 -5.93 2.64 35.81
CA ILE A 210 -7.00 3.63 35.61
C ILE A 210 -8.25 2.88 35.19
N GLU A 211 -9.37 3.13 35.86
CA GLU A 211 -10.70 2.66 35.44
C GLU A 211 -11.10 3.37 34.12
N ILE A 212 -10.99 2.66 32.99
CA ILE A 212 -11.38 3.08 31.63
C ILE A 212 -12.05 1.88 30.94
N GLU A 213 -13.08 2.10 30.14
CA GLU A 213 -13.71 1.03 29.36
C GLU A 213 -12.92 0.75 28.06
N THR A 214 -12.17 -0.35 28.01
CA THR A 214 -11.16 -0.59 26.96
C THR A 214 -11.71 -1.08 25.62
N GLY A 215 -13.02 -1.34 25.54
CA GLY A 215 -13.70 -1.80 24.33
C GLY A 215 -13.40 -3.24 23.92
N SER A 216 -14.28 -3.78 23.07
CA SER A 216 -14.09 -5.03 22.35
C SER A 216 -13.69 -4.77 20.91
N LEU A 217 -12.86 -5.63 20.32
CA LEU A 217 -12.61 -5.60 18.87
C LEU A 217 -13.91 -5.88 18.11
N PRO A 218 -14.22 -5.14 17.03
CA PRO A 218 -15.38 -5.43 16.19
C PRO A 218 -15.15 -6.70 15.38
N THR A 219 -16.22 -7.39 15.00
CA THR A 219 -16.16 -8.45 14.00
C THR A 219 -15.91 -7.86 12.60
N LEU A 220 -15.43 -8.70 11.67
CA LEU A 220 -15.17 -8.30 10.30
C LEU A 220 -16.42 -7.72 9.60
N GLU A 221 -17.62 -8.26 9.85
CA GLU A 221 -18.85 -7.73 9.27
C GLU A 221 -19.36 -6.44 9.93
N GLU A 222 -19.14 -6.24 11.24
CA GLU A 222 -19.40 -4.95 11.89
C GLU A 222 -18.46 -3.86 11.34
N LEU A 223 -17.17 -4.18 11.18
CA LEU A 223 -16.19 -3.27 10.59
C LEU A 223 -16.52 -2.95 9.11
N LYS A 224 -16.94 -3.95 8.33
CA LYS A 224 -17.44 -3.75 6.96
C LYS A 224 -18.76 -3.00 6.91
N GLY A 225 -19.61 -3.06 7.96
CA GLY A 225 -20.80 -2.23 8.12
C GLY A 225 -20.42 -0.76 8.34
N PHE A 226 -19.57 -0.50 9.33
CA PHE A 226 -19.02 0.82 9.64
C PHE A 226 -18.35 1.50 8.43
N LEU A 227 -17.64 0.74 7.59
CA LEU A 227 -17.02 1.22 6.33
C LEU A 227 -18.01 1.36 5.15
N LYS A 228 -19.27 0.93 5.29
CA LYS A 228 -20.36 1.15 4.32
C LYS A 228 -21.27 2.31 4.70
N GLU A 229 -21.49 2.55 5.99
CA GLU A 229 -22.35 3.64 6.50
C GLU A 229 -21.88 5.05 6.13
N SER A 230 -20.61 5.22 5.77
CA SER A 230 -20.03 6.48 5.29
C SER A 230 -20.22 6.73 3.79
N ARG A 231 -20.82 5.79 3.05
CA ARG A 231 -20.93 5.89 1.59
C ARG A 231 -22.05 6.86 1.22
N THR A 232 -21.66 8.00 0.66
CA THR A 232 -22.60 8.88 -0.03
C THR A 232 -23.12 8.19 -1.29
N SER A 233 -24.12 8.77 -1.94
CA SER A 233 -24.64 8.31 -3.25
C SER A 233 -23.60 8.38 -4.39
N GLU A 234 -22.37 8.82 -4.12
CA GLU A 234 -21.25 8.91 -5.07
C GLU A 234 -20.41 7.62 -5.08
N ASP A 235 -20.44 6.82 -4.00
CA ASP A 235 -19.65 5.57 -3.84
C ASP A 235 -20.17 4.38 -4.69
N ASN A 236 -20.95 4.65 -5.74
CA ASN A 236 -21.43 3.69 -6.74
C ASN A 236 -20.31 2.96 -7.48
N TRP A 237 -19.05 3.41 -7.34
CA TRP A 237 -17.90 3.00 -8.13
C TRP A 237 -17.03 1.94 -7.46
N VAL A 238 -17.20 1.70 -6.16
CA VAL A 238 -16.50 0.61 -5.44
C VAL A 238 -16.67 -0.77 -6.10
N PRO A 239 -17.82 -1.15 -6.70
CA PRO A 239 -17.95 -2.40 -7.45
C PRO A 239 -16.96 -2.56 -8.62
N LEU A 240 -16.46 -1.47 -9.23
CA LEU A 240 -15.51 -1.53 -10.35
C LEU A 240 -14.15 -2.12 -9.93
N LYS A 241 -13.79 -1.99 -8.65
CA LYS A 241 -12.57 -2.58 -8.06
C LYS A 241 -12.65 -4.09 -7.90
N SER A 242 -13.86 -4.67 -7.85
CA SER A 242 -14.08 -6.10 -7.59
C SER A 242 -13.66 -7.02 -8.74
N THR A 243 -13.66 -6.52 -9.98
CA THR A 243 -13.38 -7.33 -11.17
C THR A 243 -12.01 -6.96 -11.72
N SER A 244 -11.12 -7.95 -11.83
CA SER A 244 -9.78 -7.74 -12.38
C SER A 244 -9.81 -7.42 -13.87
N ALA A 245 -8.82 -6.66 -14.34
CA ALA A 245 -8.70 -6.28 -15.75
C ALA A 245 -8.72 -7.51 -16.69
N ARG A 246 -8.01 -8.58 -16.29
CA ARG A 246 -7.93 -9.86 -17.02
C ARG A 246 -9.30 -10.54 -17.14
N SER A 247 -10.13 -10.47 -16.10
CA SER A 247 -11.48 -11.05 -16.08
C SER A 247 -12.43 -10.30 -17.01
N ILE A 248 -12.40 -8.96 -17.01
CA ILE A 248 -13.17 -8.13 -17.96
C ILE A 248 -12.74 -8.45 -19.39
N LEU A 249 -11.44 -8.45 -19.68
CA LEU A 249 -10.91 -8.74 -21.02
C LEU A 249 -11.32 -10.14 -21.51
N LYS A 250 -11.17 -11.19 -20.69
CA LYS A 250 -11.63 -12.56 -21.00
C LYS A 250 -13.14 -12.62 -21.29
N LYS A 251 -13.96 -11.88 -20.53
CA LYS A 251 -15.42 -11.80 -20.74
C LYS A 251 -15.79 -11.07 -22.03
N THR A 252 -15.14 -9.95 -22.35
CA THR A 252 -15.41 -9.19 -23.57
C THR A 252 -14.96 -9.95 -24.82
N LEU A 253 -13.77 -10.57 -24.79
CA LEU A 253 -13.27 -11.37 -25.91
C LEU A 253 -14.13 -12.63 -26.19
N SER A 254 -14.65 -13.30 -25.15
CA SER A 254 -15.56 -14.44 -25.35
C SER A 254 -16.91 -14.00 -25.92
N GLN A 255 -17.47 -12.87 -25.48
CA GLN A 255 -18.68 -12.28 -26.08
C GLN A 255 -18.48 -11.87 -27.55
N ILE A 256 -17.29 -11.42 -27.94
CA ILE A 256 -16.96 -11.14 -29.35
C ILE A 256 -16.87 -12.44 -30.15
N LYS A 257 -16.17 -13.48 -29.67
CA LYS A 257 -16.10 -14.79 -30.35
C LYS A 257 -17.50 -15.40 -30.60
N VAL A 258 -18.42 -15.26 -29.64
CA VAL A 258 -19.82 -15.69 -29.80
C VAL A 258 -20.57 -14.90 -30.87
N LYS A 259 -20.25 -13.62 -31.08
CA LYS A 259 -20.85 -12.78 -32.14
C LYS A 259 -20.24 -13.01 -33.54
N THR A 260 -18.96 -13.41 -33.63
CA THR A 260 -18.26 -13.57 -34.92
C THR A 260 -18.26 -15.01 -35.45
N GLY A 261 -18.65 -16.01 -34.65
CA GLY A 261 -18.84 -17.40 -35.09
C GLY A 261 -17.56 -18.17 -35.41
N VAL A 262 -16.38 -17.60 -35.12
CA VAL A 262 -15.08 -18.24 -35.38
C VAL A 262 -14.71 -19.18 -34.24
N ALA A 263 -14.68 -20.48 -34.52
CA ALA A 263 -14.33 -21.53 -33.57
C ALA A 263 -13.00 -22.22 -33.95
N SER A 264 -12.01 -22.15 -33.05
CA SER A 264 -10.85 -23.05 -33.03
C SER A 264 -10.31 -23.19 -31.61
N SER A 265 -9.58 -24.28 -31.38
CA SER A 265 -8.91 -24.62 -30.13
C SER A 265 -7.77 -23.65 -29.79
N ASP A 266 -7.58 -23.40 -28.50
CA ASP A 266 -6.25 -23.24 -27.90
C ASP A 266 -6.28 -23.79 -26.47
N SER A 267 -5.25 -24.54 -26.11
CA SER A 267 -5.01 -25.05 -24.76
C SER A 267 -3.78 -24.35 -24.18
N ASP A 268 -4.00 -23.30 -23.39
CA ASP A 268 -2.92 -22.58 -22.70
C ASP A 268 -3.12 -22.65 -21.17
N GLY A 269 -2.12 -23.20 -20.49
CA GLY A 269 -2.15 -23.61 -19.08
C GLY A 269 -1.80 -22.49 -18.09
N GLY A 270 -2.18 -21.25 -18.38
CA GLY A 270 -1.96 -20.10 -17.50
C GLY A 270 -3.00 -20.03 -16.38
N ASP A 271 -2.81 -20.80 -15.31
CA ASP A 271 -3.74 -20.89 -14.17
C ASP A 271 -4.04 -19.50 -13.58
N ASP A 272 -5.33 -19.23 -13.33
CA ASP A 272 -5.85 -17.93 -12.95
C ASP A 272 -6.27 -17.98 -11.47
N THR A 273 -5.29 -18.03 -10.57
CA THR A 273 -5.45 -18.05 -9.11
C THR A 273 -6.03 -16.74 -8.52
N THR A 274 -6.79 -16.00 -9.32
CA THR A 274 -7.77 -15.01 -8.86
C THR A 274 -9.21 -15.54 -8.98
N ALA A 275 -9.42 -16.82 -8.66
CA ALA A 275 -10.75 -17.35 -8.41
C ALA A 275 -11.36 -16.63 -7.19
N TYR A 276 -12.63 -16.26 -7.27
CA TYR A 276 -13.36 -15.62 -6.19
C TYR A 276 -13.67 -16.66 -5.09
N TYR A 277 -12.69 -16.92 -4.21
CA TYR A 277 -12.82 -17.89 -3.11
C TYR A 277 -13.74 -17.38 -1.98
N GLY A 278 -15.02 -17.20 -2.31
CA GLY A 278 -16.13 -16.99 -1.39
C GLY A 278 -16.47 -18.26 -0.61
N THR A 279 -15.47 -18.87 0.03
CA THR A 279 -15.60 -20.05 0.89
C THR A 279 -15.05 -19.71 2.26
N SER A 280 -15.90 -19.80 3.28
CA SER A 280 -15.51 -19.64 4.69
C SER A 280 -14.55 -20.76 5.08
N GLY A 281 -13.24 -20.49 4.97
CA GLY A 281 -12.20 -21.44 5.34
C GLY A 281 -12.28 -21.75 6.83
N ARG A 282 -12.05 -23.02 7.20
CA ARG A 282 -11.87 -23.36 8.62
C ARG A 282 -10.67 -22.58 9.16
N LYS A 283 -10.85 -21.86 10.28
CA LYS A 283 -9.71 -21.32 11.05
C LYS A 283 -8.87 -22.52 11.52
N VAL A 284 -7.66 -22.65 10.98
CA VAL A 284 -6.74 -23.73 11.34
C VAL A 284 -6.04 -23.38 12.64
N GLN A 285 -6.32 -24.16 13.68
CA GLN A 285 -5.66 -24.02 14.97
C GLN A 285 -4.15 -24.31 14.80
N ASN A 286 -3.31 -23.39 15.29
CA ASN A 286 -1.85 -23.41 15.19
C ASN A 286 -1.23 -23.22 13.78
N SER A 287 -1.99 -22.79 12.76
CA SER A 287 -1.43 -22.31 11.47
C SER A 287 -0.78 -20.91 11.61
N MET A 288 0.16 -20.58 10.73
CA MET A 288 0.72 -19.21 10.56
C MET A 288 -0.22 -18.26 9.79
N PHE A 289 -1.26 -18.82 9.15
CA PHE A 289 -2.14 -18.14 8.22
C PHE A 289 -3.57 -18.01 8.77
N ALA A 290 -4.40 -17.14 8.17
CA ALA A 290 -5.77 -16.93 8.62
C ALA A 290 -6.72 -18.08 8.21
N SER A 291 -6.45 -18.70 7.07
CA SER A 291 -7.17 -19.84 6.49
C SER A 291 -6.24 -20.68 5.61
N GLU A 292 -6.63 -21.92 5.31
CA GLU A 292 -5.95 -22.80 4.33
C GLU A 292 -5.76 -22.13 2.95
N SER A 293 -6.68 -21.24 2.56
CA SER A 293 -6.66 -20.48 1.30
C SER A 293 -5.83 -19.18 1.36
N SER A 294 -5.46 -18.70 2.54
CA SER A 294 -4.65 -17.48 2.70
C SER A 294 -3.24 -17.69 2.16
N ILE A 295 -2.60 -16.64 1.64
CA ILE A 295 -1.17 -16.66 1.28
C ILE A 295 -0.36 -15.89 2.31
N GLU A 296 -0.95 -14.85 2.87
CA GLU A 296 -0.33 -13.83 3.70
C GLU A 296 -0.26 -14.29 5.16
N VAL A 297 0.90 -14.11 5.81
CA VAL A 297 1.09 -14.44 7.23
C VAL A 297 0.12 -13.61 8.06
N ARG A 298 -0.61 -14.23 8.99
CA ARG A 298 -1.80 -13.60 9.62
C ARG A 298 -1.50 -12.44 10.57
N GLY A 299 -0.24 -12.16 10.81
CA GLY A 299 0.25 -11.19 11.78
C GLY A 299 0.38 -11.73 13.21
N GLY A 300 0.69 -10.82 14.12
CA GLY A 300 1.22 -11.11 15.46
C GLY A 300 2.74 -11.29 15.43
N THR A 301 3.47 -10.69 16.38
CA THR A 301 4.94 -10.53 16.27
C THR A 301 5.67 -11.88 16.30
N GLU A 302 5.37 -12.74 17.28
CA GLU A 302 5.99 -14.07 17.41
C GLU A 302 5.68 -14.98 16.22
N ILE A 303 4.45 -14.96 15.72
CA ILE A 303 4.02 -15.74 14.56
C ILE A 303 4.78 -15.29 13.31
N THR A 304 4.96 -13.98 13.15
CA THR A 304 5.70 -13.40 12.02
C THR A 304 7.20 -13.71 12.11
N LEU A 305 7.76 -13.84 13.32
CA LEU A 305 9.15 -14.24 13.55
C LEU A 305 9.41 -15.74 13.27
N ASP A 306 8.56 -16.67 13.74
CA ASP A 306 8.71 -18.10 13.39
C ASP A 306 8.44 -18.33 11.88
N ALA A 307 7.55 -17.54 11.28
CA ALA A 307 7.33 -17.54 9.83
C ALA A 307 8.56 -17.02 9.05
N LEU A 308 9.20 -15.94 9.50
CA LEU A 308 10.44 -15.43 8.91
C LEU A 308 11.59 -16.45 9.04
N ALA A 309 11.74 -17.07 10.21
CA ALA A 309 12.72 -18.12 10.44
C ALA A 309 12.49 -19.34 9.52
N ALA A 310 11.23 -19.71 9.28
CA ALA A 310 10.86 -20.74 8.31
C ALA A 310 11.19 -20.34 6.87
N TYR A 311 10.93 -19.07 6.48
CA TYR A 311 11.21 -18.53 5.15
C TYR A 311 12.71 -18.53 4.83
N LEU A 312 13.53 -17.99 5.72
CA LEU A 312 14.99 -17.93 5.54
C LEU A 312 15.59 -19.34 5.38
N LYS A 313 15.01 -20.33 6.07
CA LYS A 313 15.40 -21.75 6.05
C LYS A 313 14.68 -22.60 5.01
N TYR A 314 14.01 -21.99 4.03
CA TYR A 314 13.31 -22.70 2.94
C TYR A 314 14.17 -23.77 2.25
N LEU A 315 15.46 -23.52 2.05
CA LEU A 315 16.38 -24.45 1.40
C LEU A 315 17.05 -25.47 2.34
N GLU A 316 16.78 -25.43 3.65
CA GLU A 316 17.31 -26.38 4.64
C GLU A 316 16.38 -27.60 4.84
N GLY A 317 15.13 -27.51 4.39
CA GLY A 317 14.07 -28.47 4.73
C GLY A 317 13.58 -28.33 6.17
N THR A 318 12.53 -29.07 6.54
CA THR A 318 11.94 -28.97 7.88
C THR A 318 11.18 -30.22 8.31
N GLY A 319 11.18 -30.49 9.63
CA GLY A 319 10.28 -31.45 10.28
C GLY A 319 9.09 -30.79 11.02
N LYS A 320 9.03 -29.45 11.06
CA LYS A 320 7.90 -28.70 11.66
C LYS A 320 6.77 -28.57 10.63
N ALA A 321 5.56 -29.02 10.97
CA ALA A 321 4.39 -28.93 10.08
C ALA A 321 4.02 -27.48 9.70
N SER A 322 4.11 -26.52 10.63
CA SER A 322 3.87 -25.09 10.35
C SER A 322 4.90 -24.48 9.38
N TRP A 323 6.14 -24.95 9.44
CA TRP A 323 7.18 -24.52 8.49
C TRP A 323 6.98 -25.15 7.13
N GLN A 324 6.51 -26.41 7.06
CA GLN A 324 6.15 -27.04 5.79
C GLN A 324 4.98 -26.31 5.12
N GLU A 325 3.94 -25.93 5.89
CA GLU A 325 2.84 -25.08 5.43
C GLU A 325 3.38 -23.80 4.77
N LEU A 326 4.29 -23.08 5.43
CA LEU A 326 4.92 -21.89 4.85
C LEU A 326 5.81 -22.20 3.64
N HIS A 327 6.58 -23.29 3.65
CA HIS A 327 7.41 -23.70 2.51
C HIS A 327 6.58 -24.03 1.28
N ASP A 328 5.37 -24.55 1.46
CA ASP A 328 4.41 -24.77 0.37
C ASP A 328 3.83 -23.44 -0.14
N LYS A 329 3.54 -22.48 0.76
CA LYS A 329 3.10 -21.12 0.41
C LYS A 329 4.18 -20.31 -0.32
N VAL A 330 5.47 -20.48 0.01
CA VAL A 330 6.59 -19.91 -0.75
C VAL A 330 6.49 -20.32 -2.22
N ARG A 331 6.40 -21.62 -2.50
CA ARG A 331 6.32 -22.16 -3.88
C ARG A 331 5.11 -21.65 -4.65
N LEU A 332 3.97 -21.47 -3.98
CA LEU A 332 2.75 -20.91 -4.59
C LEU A 332 2.83 -19.40 -4.86
N SER A 333 3.75 -18.68 -4.20
CA SER A 333 3.89 -17.22 -4.26
C SER A 333 5.08 -16.74 -5.10
N GLU A 334 5.99 -17.63 -5.45
CA GLU A 334 7.25 -17.31 -6.16
C GLU A 334 7.02 -17.07 -7.67
N THR A 335 6.30 -15.99 -7.99
CA THR A 335 5.95 -15.63 -9.37
C THR A 335 7.13 -15.09 -10.20
N ARG A 336 8.26 -14.84 -9.54
CA ARG A 336 9.62 -14.54 -10.01
C ARG A 336 10.54 -14.58 -8.78
N ASP A 337 11.84 -14.77 -8.97
CA ASP A 337 12.81 -14.93 -7.89
C ASP A 337 12.69 -13.83 -6.80
N GLY A 338 12.30 -14.24 -5.58
CA GLY A 338 12.18 -13.37 -4.41
C GLY A 338 10.85 -12.60 -4.27
N ALA A 339 9.89 -12.78 -5.19
CA ALA A 339 8.56 -12.16 -5.06
C ALA A 339 7.70 -12.77 -3.95
N SER A 340 8.02 -14.00 -3.52
CA SER A 340 7.35 -14.65 -2.40
C SER A 340 7.44 -13.82 -1.11
N PHE A 341 8.57 -13.15 -0.83
CA PHE A 341 8.76 -12.42 0.42
C PHE A 341 7.71 -11.32 0.62
N CYS A 342 7.56 -10.40 -0.34
CA CYS A 342 6.57 -9.32 -0.24
C CYS A 342 5.13 -9.84 -0.25
N THR A 343 4.88 -10.98 -0.90
CA THR A 343 3.54 -11.61 -0.93
C THR A 343 3.17 -12.22 0.43
N LEU A 344 4.11 -12.88 1.12
CA LEU A 344 3.90 -13.51 2.41
C LEU A 344 3.90 -12.50 3.57
N PHE A 345 4.84 -11.55 3.58
CA PHE A 345 5.12 -10.66 4.71
C PHE A 345 4.69 -9.20 4.51
N GLY A 346 4.31 -8.80 3.29
CA GLY A 346 3.92 -7.42 2.97
C GLY A 346 2.82 -6.86 3.89
N PRO A 347 1.71 -7.57 4.11
CA PRO A 347 0.67 -7.14 5.06
C PRO A 347 1.15 -7.02 6.50
N ALA A 348 2.02 -7.93 6.96
CA ALA A 348 2.60 -7.88 8.31
C ALA A 348 3.49 -6.64 8.50
N LEU A 349 4.28 -6.30 7.47
CA LEU A 349 5.10 -5.08 7.43
C LEU A 349 4.26 -3.80 7.27
N GLN A 350 3.14 -3.84 6.52
CA GLN A 350 2.22 -2.70 6.38
C GLN A 350 1.46 -2.42 7.68
N LEU A 351 1.07 -3.46 8.42
CA LEU A 351 0.43 -3.35 9.74
C LEU A 351 1.44 -3.12 10.86
N GLY A 352 2.74 -3.22 10.57
CA GLY A 352 3.83 -3.03 11.52
C GLY A 352 3.85 -4.01 12.69
N VAL A 353 3.28 -5.22 12.54
CA VAL A 353 3.37 -6.29 13.57
C VAL A 353 4.80 -6.80 13.75
N ILE A 354 5.67 -6.49 12.78
CA ILE A 354 7.11 -6.60 12.83
C ILE A 354 7.69 -5.34 12.15
N SER A 355 8.78 -4.77 12.67
CA SER A 355 9.40 -3.61 12.03
C SER A 355 10.34 -4.03 10.88
N LYS A 356 10.57 -3.13 9.93
CA LYS A 356 11.59 -3.28 8.88
C LYS A 356 12.96 -3.60 9.49
N ARG A 357 13.33 -2.84 10.53
CA ARG A 357 14.57 -2.98 11.31
C ARG A 357 14.71 -4.37 11.96
N ARG A 358 13.61 -4.91 12.52
CA ARG A 358 13.59 -6.26 13.11
C ARG A 358 13.77 -7.35 12.06
N VAL A 359 13.05 -7.30 10.93
CA VAL A 359 13.25 -8.28 9.84
C VAL A 359 14.70 -8.25 9.33
N TYR A 360 15.27 -7.07 9.13
CA TYR A 360 16.67 -6.93 8.69
C TYR A 360 17.64 -7.54 9.69
N HIS A 361 17.45 -7.27 11.00
CA HIS A 361 18.28 -7.81 12.06
C HIS A 361 18.28 -9.34 12.09
N GLU A 362 17.10 -9.99 12.14
CA GLU A 362 17.02 -11.46 12.19
C GLU A 362 17.58 -12.11 10.92
N THR A 363 17.34 -11.48 9.75
CA THR A 363 17.85 -11.96 8.46
C THR A 363 19.38 -11.93 8.40
N ILE A 364 19.99 -10.83 8.83
CA ILE A 364 21.46 -10.69 8.87
C ILE A 364 22.08 -11.55 9.99
N GLN A 365 21.37 -11.77 11.10
CA GLN A 365 21.83 -12.66 12.16
C GLN A 365 21.85 -14.13 11.71
N TYR A 366 20.78 -14.61 11.06
CA TYR A 366 20.77 -15.95 10.44
C TYR A 366 21.88 -16.14 9.42
N GLU A 367 22.10 -15.15 8.53
CA GLU A 367 23.20 -15.19 7.55
C GLU A 367 24.59 -15.26 8.22
N ARG A 368 24.80 -14.54 9.33
CA ARG A 368 26.04 -14.66 10.13
C ARG A 368 26.18 -16.04 10.75
N ASP A 369 25.14 -16.54 11.43
CA ASP A 369 25.19 -17.83 12.14
C ASP A 369 25.48 -18.99 11.17
N ARG A 370 24.88 -18.93 9.97
CA ARG A 370 25.11 -19.86 8.86
C ARG A 370 26.53 -19.80 8.29
N ASN A 371 27.19 -18.64 8.35
CA ASN A 371 28.53 -18.38 7.83
C ASN A 371 29.60 -18.17 8.93
N ALA A 372 29.41 -18.75 10.12
CA ALA A 372 30.35 -18.67 11.25
C ALA A 372 30.74 -17.23 11.67
N GLY A 373 29.79 -16.30 11.62
CA GLY A 373 29.93 -14.89 11.97
C GLY A 373 30.30 -13.96 10.80
N PHE A 374 30.64 -14.50 9.63
CA PHE A 374 31.05 -13.71 8.46
C PHE A 374 29.85 -13.30 7.59
N ILE A 375 29.98 -12.18 6.87
CA ILE A 375 29.06 -11.79 5.80
C ILE A 375 29.89 -11.67 4.52
N SER A 376 29.51 -12.41 3.48
CA SER A 376 30.24 -12.47 2.21
C SER A 376 30.20 -11.11 1.47
N PRO A 377 31.34 -10.60 0.97
CA PRO A 377 31.37 -9.40 0.14
C PRO A 377 30.84 -9.64 -1.29
N PHE A 378 30.49 -10.89 -1.64
CA PHE A 378 30.01 -11.31 -2.96
C PHE A 378 28.48 -11.56 -2.99
N GLY A 379 27.75 -11.22 -1.92
CA GLY A 379 26.31 -11.47 -1.78
C GLY A 379 25.99 -12.59 -0.76
N TYR A 380 24.69 -12.77 -0.49
CA TYR A 380 24.17 -13.62 0.58
C TYR A 380 24.11 -15.12 0.23
N SER A 381 24.07 -15.97 1.26
CA SER A 381 24.17 -17.43 1.13
C SER A 381 22.91 -18.14 0.60
N THR A 382 21.75 -17.48 0.58
CA THR A 382 20.51 -18.00 -0.02
C THR A 382 19.71 -16.92 -0.76
N PRO A 383 18.92 -17.28 -1.79
CA PRO A 383 17.98 -16.36 -2.43
C PRO A 383 16.93 -15.78 -1.46
N THR A 384 16.56 -16.52 -0.41
CA THR A 384 15.59 -16.05 0.60
C THR A 384 16.17 -14.97 1.52
N VAL A 385 17.46 -15.01 1.86
CA VAL A 385 18.14 -13.91 2.56
C VAL A 385 18.20 -12.68 1.66
N THR A 386 18.61 -12.84 0.39
CA THR A 386 18.63 -11.74 -0.59
C THR A 386 17.25 -11.10 -0.75
N ALA A 387 16.20 -11.90 -0.98
CA ALA A 387 14.84 -11.42 -1.17
C ALA A 387 14.32 -10.63 0.05
N ALA A 388 14.57 -11.11 1.27
CA ALA A 388 14.18 -10.43 2.50
C ALA A 388 14.97 -9.11 2.68
N VAL A 389 16.29 -9.11 2.47
CA VAL A 389 17.11 -7.90 2.58
C VAL A 389 16.71 -6.85 1.54
N ASP A 390 16.65 -7.23 0.27
CA ASP A 390 16.38 -6.31 -0.84
C ASP A 390 14.96 -5.70 -0.73
N ALA A 391 13.97 -6.50 -0.32
CA ALA A 391 12.62 -6.00 -0.05
C ALA A 391 12.62 -4.96 1.08
N ILE A 392 13.26 -5.25 2.21
CA ILE A 392 13.29 -4.35 3.38
C ILE A 392 14.07 -3.06 3.06
N CYS A 393 15.23 -3.15 2.43
CA CYS A 393 16.02 -1.99 1.99
C CYS A 393 15.25 -1.14 0.96
N SER A 394 14.49 -1.76 0.06
CA SER A 394 13.62 -1.08 -0.91
C SER A 394 12.46 -0.33 -0.20
N MET A 395 11.72 -1.02 0.67
CA MET A 395 10.62 -0.44 1.45
C MET A 395 11.09 0.65 2.42
N GLU A 396 12.35 0.61 2.86
CA GLU A 396 12.96 1.69 3.61
C GLU A 396 13.30 2.88 2.72
N TRP A 397 14.00 2.66 1.60
CA TRP A 397 14.38 3.72 0.66
C TRP A 397 13.16 4.53 0.18
N TYR A 398 12.09 3.86 -0.25
CA TYR A 398 10.88 4.56 -0.72
C TYR A 398 10.11 5.27 0.40
N TRP A 399 10.16 4.77 1.64
CA TRP A 399 9.59 5.47 2.81
C TRP A 399 10.40 6.73 3.15
N LEU A 400 11.73 6.66 3.15
CA LEU A 400 12.63 7.80 3.38
C LEU A 400 12.50 8.86 2.27
N LEU A 401 12.42 8.43 1.01
CA LEU A 401 12.20 9.30 -0.15
C LEU A 401 10.82 9.98 -0.12
N ALA A 402 9.79 9.26 0.36
CA ALA A 402 8.47 9.80 0.61
C ALA A 402 8.49 10.85 1.73
N LEU A 403 9.08 10.55 2.90
CA LEU A 403 9.23 11.50 4.01
C LEU A 403 9.98 12.77 3.58
N LYS A 404 11.09 12.63 2.86
CA LYS A 404 11.85 13.76 2.30
C LYS A 404 10.95 14.67 1.44
N SER A 405 10.13 14.08 0.56
CA SER A 405 9.24 14.82 -0.36
C SER A 405 8.16 15.67 0.31
N GLN A 406 7.97 15.52 1.63
CA GLN A 406 7.03 16.30 2.43
C GLN A 406 7.70 17.49 3.14
N VAL A 407 8.98 17.35 3.51
CA VAL A 407 9.75 18.43 4.17
C VAL A 407 10.56 19.28 3.19
N CYS A 408 10.70 18.82 1.94
CA CYS A 408 11.33 19.51 0.82
C CYS A 408 10.38 19.53 -0.39
N ILE A 409 9.94 20.72 -0.81
CA ILE A 409 9.19 20.90 -2.06
C ILE A 409 10.19 20.80 -3.23
N GLU A 410 10.15 19.68 -3.95
CA GLU A 410 11.03 19.40 -5.09
C GLU A 410 10.29 19.63 -6.43
N GLY A 411 10.18 20.89 -6.83
CA GLY A 411 9.50 21.32 -8.06
C GLY A 411 8.35 22.30 -7.78
N ASN A 412 7.51 22.53 -8.78
CA ASN A 412 6.50 23.60 -8.73
C ASN A 412 5.28 23.29 -7.85
N TYR A 413 5.05 22.01 -7.49
CA TYR A 413 3.83 21.55 -6.83
C TYR A 413 4.13 20.59 -5.68
N PRO A 414 3.36 20.59 -4.58
CA PRO A 414 3.56 19.67 -3.47
C PRO A 414 3.24 18.24 -3.89
N PHE A 415 4.10 17.29 -3.51
CA PHE A 415 3.82 15.87 -3.70
C PHE A 415 2.93 15.32 -2.60
N ARG A 416 2.13 14.33 -2.96
CA ARG A 416 1.29 13.52 -2.08
C ARG A 416 1.62 12.05 -2.33
N ILE A 417 1.47 11.25 -1.29
CA ILE A 417 1.69 9.81 -1.32
C ILE A 417 0.38 9.12 -0.99
N TRP A 418 0.05 8.08 -1.74
CA TRP A 418 -1.09 7.17 -1.53
C TRP A 418 -0.58 5.74 -1.52
N ARG A 419 -1.15 4.88 -0.67
CA ARG A 419 -0.80 3.46 -0.61
C ARG A 419 -1.75 2.63 -1.48
N TRP A 420 -1.22 2.07 -2.57
CA TRP A 420 -1.96 1.15 -3.44
C TRP A 420 -1.45 -0.28 -3.30
N LYS A 421 -2.33 -1.20 -2.88
CA LYS A 421 -2.00 -2.63 -2.65
C LYS A 421 -0.73 -2.82 -1.79
N GLY A 422 -0.54 -1.95 -0.80
CA GLY A 422 0.62 -1.92 0.10
C GLY A 422 1.73 -0.93 -0.29
N HIS A 423 1.88 -0.65 -1.59
CA HIS A 423 3.01 0.11 -2.16
C HIS A 423 2.78 1.63 -2.18
N LEU A 424 3.85 2.41 -2.02
CA LEU A 424 3.82 3.87 -2.04
C LEU A 424 3.76 4.43 -3.47
N ILE A 425 2.70 5.18 -3.79
CA ILE A 425 2.47 5.85 -5.07
C ILE A 425 2.55 7.37 -4.90
N GLN A 426 3.44 8.01 -5.65
CA GLN A 426 3.58 9.47 -5.70
C GLN A 426 2.57 10.07 -6.69
N TYR A 427 1.88 11.14 -6.27
CA TYR A 427 1.04 11.97 -7.13
C TYR A 427 1.11 13.46 -6.73
N THR A 428 0.47 14.32 -7.51
CA THR A 428 0.15 15.71 -7.11
C THR A 428 -1.24 16.09 -7.63
N SER A 429 -1.79 17.19 -7.10
CA SER A 429 -3.10 17.73 -7.45
C SER A 429 -3.09 19.26 -7.38
N VAL A 430 -3.55 19.94 -8.43
CA VAL A 430 -3.55 21.41 -8.56
C VAL A 430 -4.91 21.88 -9.07
N GLY A 431 -5.35 23.07 -8.63
CA GLY A 431 -6.69 23.59 -8.88
C GLY A 431 -7.74 23.08 -7.89
N HIS A 432 -8.89 23.78 -7.83
CA HIS A 432 -9.92 23.57 -6.80
C HIS A 432 -11.33 23.33 -7.35
N GLU A 433 -11.61 23.72 -8.59
CA GLU A 433 -12.95 23.67 -9.18
C GLU A 433 -12.91 23.12 -10.63
N GLY A 434 -14.08 23.00 -11.27
CA GLY A 434 -14.19 22.49 -12.64
C GLY A 434 -13.87 21.00 -12.79
N PRO A 435 -13.69 20.49 -14.02
CA PRO A 435 -13.54 19.06 -14.29
C PRO A 435 -12.17 18.53 -13.83
N SER A 436 -12.11 17.25 -13.47
CA SER A 436 -10.84 16.57 -13.15
C SER A 436 -10.13 16.06 -14.42
N VAL A 437 -8.84 16.36 -14.53
CA VAL A 437 -7.93 15.93 -15.61
C VAL A 437 -6.83 15.07 -14.99
N LEU A 438 -6.55 13.88 -15.55
CA LEU A 438 -5.54 12.95 -15.03
C LEU A 438 -4.40 12.75 -16.05
N LEU A 439 -3.20 13.19 -15.69
CA LEU A 439 -1.98 13.12 -16.50
C LEU A 439 -1.15 11.87 -16.16
N VAL A 440 -0.82 11.07 -17.18
CA VAL A 440 -0.15 9.77 -17.07
C VAL A 440 1.06 9.70 -17.99
N HIS A 441 2.24 9.43 -17.41
CA HIS A 441 3.53 9.57 -18.10
C HIS A 441 3.94 8.34 -18.93
N GLY A 442 4.85 8.56 -19.89
CA GLY A 442 5.52 7.51 -20.65
C GLY A 442 6.53 6.67 -19.85
N PHE A 443 7.07 5.62 -20.47
CA PHE A 443 8.00 4.69 -19.81
C PHE A 443 9.29 5.40 -19.39
N GLY A 444 9.78 5.14 -18.18
CA GLY A 444 11.02 5.70 -17.63
C GLY A 444 10.91 7.14 -17.10
N ALA A 445 9.79 7.81 -17.36
CA ALA A 445 9.50 9.15 -16.86
C ALA A 445 8.85 9.13 -15.45
N SER A 446 8.29 10.26 -15.01
CA SER A 446 7.47 10.37 -13.79
C SER A 446 6.38 11.43 -14.00
N LEU A 447 5.56 11.73 -12.98
CA LEU A 447 4.58 12.82 -13.05
C LEU A 447 5.20 14.19 -13.42
N GLN A 448 6.50 14.39 -13.12
CA GLN A 448 7.22 15.61 -13.49
C GLN A 448 7.32 15.81 -15.01
N HIS A 449 7.06 14.79 -15.84
CA HIS A 449 7.02 14.91 -17.31
C HIS A 449 5.95 15.88 -17.82
N PHE A 450 5.02 16.32 -16.96
CA PHE A 450 4.00 17.34 -17.25
C PHE A 450 4.18 18.64 -16.45
N ARG A 451 5.36 18.94 -15.87
CA ARG A 451 5.54 20.06 -14.92
C ARG A 451 5.07 21.42 -15.46
N ASP A 452 5.19 21.66 -16.76
CA ASP A 452 4.79 22.93 -17.39
C ASP A 452 3.30 22.95 -17.77
N ASN A 453 2.70 21.78 -18.03
CA ASN A 453 1.28 21.67 -18.40
C ASN A 453 0.36 21.71 -17.17
N ILE A 454 0.82 21.25 -15.99
CA ILE A 454 -0.03 21.13 -14.79
C ILE A 454 -0.63 22.48 -14.38
N GLY A 455 0.20 23.53 -14.31
CA GLY A 455 -0.26 24.89 -14.01
C GLY A 455 -1.15 25.44 -15.12
N ALA A 456 -0.67 25.40 -16.37
CA ALA A 456 -1.37 25.96 -17.52
C ALA A 456 -2.75 25.33 -17.80
N ILE A 457 -2.99 24.07 -17.40
CA ILE A 457 -4.33 23.45 -17.44
C ILE A 457 -5.16 23.85 -16.21
N ALA A 458 -4.57 23.93 -15.00
CA ALA A 458 -5.28 24.30 -13.78
C ALA A 458 -5.76 25.76 -13.78
N ASP A 459 -4.95 26.68 -14.33
CA ASP A 459 -5.25 28.11 -14.51
C ASP A 459 -6.49 28.35 -15.42
N GLN A 460 -6.92 27.33 -16.15
CA GLN A 460 -8.10 27.34 -17.02
C GLN A 460 -9.34 26.73 -16.34
N GLY A 461 -9.34 26.67 -15.01
CA GLY A 461 -10.48 26.25 -14.20
C GLY A 461 -10.64 24.73 -14.09
N CYS A 462 -9.53 24.01 -13.86
CA CYS A 462 -9.52 22.54 -13.79
C CYS A 462 -8.83 22.00 -12.54
N ARG A 463 -9.25 20.80 -12.13
CA ARG A 463 -8.56 19.99 -11.11
C ARG A 463 -7.60 19.02 -11.79
N VAL A 464 -6.33 19.40 -11.87
CA VAL A 464 -5.29 18.62 -12.54
C VAL A 464 -4.66 17.66 -11.54
N TRP A 465 -4.68 16.38 -11.86
CA TRP A 465 -4.03 15.30 -11.13
C TRP A 465 -2.91 14.74 -12.00
N ALA A 466 -1.72 14.52 -11.42
CA ALA A 466 -0.63 13.87 -12.13
C ALA A 466 -0.05 12.75 -11.24
N ILE A 467 0.05 11.54 -11.79
CA ILE A 467 0.43 10.31 -11.08
C ILE A 467 1.77 9.77 -11.59
N THR A 468 2.66 9.37 -10.68
CA THR A 468 3.83 8.56 -11.02
C THR A 468 3.45 7.09 -10.87
N LEU A 469 3.45 6.34 -11.96
CA LEU A 469 3.07 4.92 -12.00
C LEU A 469 3.99 4.05 -11.11
N LEU A 470 3.45 2.96 -10.55
CA LEU A 470 4.24 1.95 -9.80
C LEU A 470 5.40 1.46 -10.68
N GLY A 471 6.62 1.43 -10.15
CA GLY A 471 7.83 1.13 -10.91
C GLY A 471 8.63 2.35 -11.38
N PHE A 472 8.10 3.57 -11.27
CA PHE A 472 8.74 4.77 -11.83
C PHE A 472 8.93 5.92 -10.84
N GLY A 473 9.76 6.89 -11.21
CA GLY A 473 10.03 8.10 -10.42
C GLY A 473 10.29 7.81 -8.93
N LYS A 474 9.60 8.55 -8.06
CA LYS A 474 9.62 8.33 -6.60
C LYS A 474 8.54 7.37 -6.09
N SER A 475 7.73 6.78 -6.98
CA SER A 475 6.85 5.67 -6.59
C SER A 475 7.68 4.41 -6.36
N GLU A 476 7.15 3.53 -5.51
CA GLU A 476 7.80 2.29 -5.14
C GLU A 476 8.01 1.37 -6.35
N LYS A 477 9.09 0.59 -6.33
CA LYS A 477 9.46 -0.36 -7.38
C LYS A 477 9.57 -1.78 -6.79
N PRO A 478 8.45 -2.38 -6.33
CA PRO A 478 8.46 -3.72 -5.73
C PRO A 478 8.81 -4.81 -6.75
N ASN A 479 9.19 -5.99 -6.26
CA ASN A 479 9.50 -7.15 -7.09
C ASN A 479 8.21 -7.86 -7.56
N VAL A 480 7.53 -7.31 -8.57
CA VAL A 480 6.22 -7.77 -9.06
C VAL A 480 6.22 -8.00 -10.58
N ASN A 481 5.22 -8.74 -11.06
CA ASN A 481 4.93 -8.89 -12.49
C ASN A 481 4.23 -7.63 -13.05
N TYR A 482 5.04 -6.61 -13.39
CA TYR A 482 4.60 -5.42 -14.12
C TYR A 482 3.93 -5.78 -15.46
N SER A 483 2.80 -5.14 -15.75
CA SER A 483 2.02 -5.31 -16.98
C SER A 483 1.13 -4.09 -17.22
N GLU A 484 0.65 -3.94 -18.46
CA GLU A 484 -0.33 -2.91 -18.84
C GLU A 484 -1.63 -3.04 -18.03
N LEU A 485 -2.05 -4.26 -17.71
CA LEU A 485 -3.21 -4.52 -16.86
C LEU A 485 -2.98 -4.08 -15.41
N LEU A 486 -1.79 -4.31 -14.83
CA LEU A 486 -1.45 -3.86 -13.48
C LEU A 486 -1.53 -2.33 -13.38
N TRP A 487 -0.96 -1.60 -14.33
CA TRP A 487 -1.02 -0.13 -14.33
C TRP A 487 -2.41 0.41 -14.68
N SER A 488 -3.23 -0.33 -15.43
CA SER A 488 -4.62 0.05 -15.68
C SER A 488 -5.49 -0.12 -14.43
N GLU A 489 -5.24 -1.15 -13.61
CA GLU A 489 -5.85 -1.26 -12.28
C GLU A 489 -5.37 -0.16 -11.32
N LEU A 490 -4.12 0.27 -11.42
CA LEU A 490 -3.59 1.41 -10.65
C LEU A 490 -4.32 2.71 -11.00
N LEU A 491 -4.53 3.00 -12.31
CA LEU A 491 -5.30 4.17 -12.73
C LEU A 491 -6.77 4.05 -12.29
N ARG A 492 -7.41 2.89 -12.49
CA ARG A 492 -8.77 2.62 -12.02
C ARG A 492 -8.92 2.93 -10.53
N ASP A 493 -8.04 2.37 -9.71
CA ASP A 493 -8.12 2.51 -8.26
C ASP A 493 -7.76 3.94 -7.81
N PHE A 494 -6.84 4.64 -8.49
CA PHE A 494 -6.58 6.05 -8.23
C PHE A 494 -7.80 6.94 -8.52
N ILE A 495 -8.47 6.69 -9.65
CA ILE A 495 -9.70 7.42 -10.01
C ILE A 495 -10.80 7.16 -8.97
N VAL A 496 -10.97 5.92 -8.50
CA VAL A 496 -12.02 5.58 -7.52
C VAL A 496 -11.69 6.04 -6.10
N ASP A 497 -10.45 5.87 -5.63
CA ASP A 497 -10.07 6.12 -4.22
C ASP A 497 -9.67 7.58 -3.93
N ILE A 498 -9.09 8.27 -4.91
CA ILE A 498 -8.46 9.59 -4.76
C ILE A 498 -9.20 10.68 -5.53
N VAL A 499 -9.52 10.47 -6.82
CA VAL A 499 -10.15 11.52 -7.66
C VAL A 499 -11.68 11.56 -7.49
N LYS A 500 -12.31 10.40 -7.27
CA LYS A 500 -13.73 10.19 -6.95
C LYS A 500 -14.76 10.64 -8.00
N GLU A 501 -14.35 10.86 -9.24
CA GLU A 501 -15.25 11.24 -10.35
C GLU A 501 -14.70 10.79 -11.71
N PRO A 502 -15.47 10.86 -12.82
CA PRO A 502 -14.94 10.59 -14.16
C PRO A 502 -13.92 11.66 -14.56
N VAL A 503 -12.78 11.26 -15.12
CA VAL A 503 -11.68 12.19 -15.47
C VAL A 503 -11.50 12.34 -16.98
N HIS A 504 -10.91 13.44 -17.42
CA HIS A 504 -10.29 13.52 -18.74
C HIS A 504 -8.91 12.85 -18.65
N LEU A 505 -8.74 11.69 -19.30
CA LEU A 505 -7.49 10.94 -19.27
C LEU A 505 -6.51 11.49 -20.31
N VAL A 506 -5.35 11.95 -19.87
CA VAL A 506 -4.25 12.42 -20.72
C VAL A 506 -3.05 11.50 -20.54
N GLY A 507 -2.66 10.78 -21.58
CA GLY A 507 -1.57 9.79 -21.49
C GLY A 507 -0.53 9.95 -22.60
N ASN A 508 0.74 10.01 -22.23
CA ASN A 508 1.86 9.98 -23.19
C ASN A 508 2.45 8.57 -23.33
N SER A 509 2.78 8.16 -24.56
CA SER A 509 3.49 6.89 -24.81
C SER A 509 2.75 5.70 -24.19
N ILE A 510 3.42 4.87 -23.38
CA ILE A 510 2.78 3.77 -22.63
C ILE A 510 1.67 4.26 -21.69
N GLY A 511 1.78 5.47 -21.12
CA GLY A 511 0.71 6.13 -20.37
C GLY A 511 -0.57 6.31 -21.18
N GLY A 512 -0.44 6.60 -22.48
CA GLY A 512 -1.58 6.63 -23.42
C GLY A 512 -2.25 5.27 -23.59
N TYR A 513 -1.47 4.20 -23.73
CA TYR A 513 -1.97 2.84 -23.85
C TYR A 513 -2.70 2.39 -22.56
N ILE A 514 -2.13 2.70 -21.39
CA ILE A 514 -2.75 2.42 -20.08
C ILE A 514 -4.06 3.23 -19.92
N CYS A 515 -4.10 4.50 -20.34
CA CYS A 515 -5.34 5.28 -20.39
C CYS A 515 -6.39 4.63 -21.30
N ALA A 516 -6.00 4.19 -22.50
CA ALA A 516 -6.91 3.53 -23.44
C ALA A 516 -7.46 2.19 -22.89
N ILE A 517 -6.64 1.38 -22.21
CA ILE A 517 -7.10 0.17 -21.52
C ILE A 517 -8.05 0.52 -20.38
N THR A 518 -7.70 1.50 -19.55
CA THR A 518 -8.53 1.92 -18.40
C THR A 518 -9.91 2.39 -18.86
N ALA A 519 -9.98 3.21 -19.90
CA ALA A 519 -11.24 3.67 -20.49
C ALA A 519 -11.99 2.59 -21.28
N GLY A 520 -11.30 1.63 -21.90
CA GLY A 520 -11.94 0.52 -22.62
C GLY A 520 -12.51 -0.56 -21.69
N LEU A 521 -11.90 -0.80 -20.52
CA LEU A 521 -12.36 -1.78 -19.54
C LEU A 521 -13.34 -1.18 -18.51
N TRP A 522 -13.21 0.12 -18.19
CA TRP A 522 -14.12 0.84 -17.28
C TRP A 522 -14.55 2.20 -17.87
N PRO A 523 -15.38 2.23 -18.94
CA PRO A 523 -15.76 3.47 -19.63
C PRO A 523 -16.35 4.57 -18.74
N SER A 524 -17.04 4.21 -17.65
CA SER A 524 -17.60 5.17 -16.70
C SER A 524 -16.56 6.03 -15.98
N LEU A 525 -15.28 5.64 -15.96
CA LEU A 525 -14.20 6.37 -15.31
C LEU A 525 -13.64 7.53 -16.16
N ALA A 526 -13.98 7.61 -17.44
CA ALA A 526 -13.39 8.57 -18.38
C ALA A 526 -14.44 9.44 -19.09
N ARG A 527 -14.24 10.76 -19.08
CA ARG A 527 -15.02 11.72 -19.89
C ARG A 527 -14.52 11.78 -21.33
N SER A 528 -13.20 11.72 -21.50
CA SER A 528 -12.52 11.68 -22.79
C SER A 528 -11.13 11.06 -22.66
N LEU A 529 -10.57 10.64 -23.80
CA LEU A 529 -9.16 10.22 -23.95
C LEU A 529 -8.39 11.27 -24.75
N ILE A 530 -7.23 11.68 -24.24
CA ILE A 530 -6.24 12.51 -24.94
C ILE A 530 -4.92 11.71 -24.96
N LEU A 531 -4.48 11.32 -26.16
CA LEU A 531 -3.41 10.35 -26.36
C LEU A 531 -2.24 11.00 -27.09
N LEU A 532 -1.11 11.14 -26.39
CA LEU A 532 0.06 11.92 -26.83
C LEU A 532 1.18 10.96 -27.27
N ASN A 533 1.36 10.76 -28.59
CA ASN A 533 2.29 9.75 -29.13
C ASN A 533 2.11 8.37 -28.46
N THR A 534 0.86 7.91 -28.34
CA THR A 534 0.51 6.71 -27.56
C THR A 534 1.19 5.43 -28.07
N ALA A 535 1.51 4.54 -27.13
CA ALA A 535 1.82 3.16 -27.45
C ALA A 535 0.57 2.35 -27.80
N GLY A 536 0.78 1.12 -28.27
CA GLY A 536 -0.26 0.15 -28.60
C GLY A 536 -0.43 -0.06 -30.11
N SER A 537 -0.70 -1.31 -30.50
CA SER A 537 -0.98 -1.66 -31.90
C SER A 537 -2.40 -1.21 -32.28
N VAL A 538 -2.60 -0.62 -33.46
CA VAL A 538 -3.95 -0.17 -33.88
C VAL A 538 -4.88 -1.35 -34.17
N VAL A 539 -4.34 -2.41 -34.77
CA VAL A 539 -5.00 -3.68 -35.11
C VAL A 539 -4.04 -4.85 -34.80
N PRO A 540 -4.53 -6.09 -34.56
CA PRO A 540 -3.68 -7.23 -34.22
C PRO A 540 -2.55 -7.51 -35.21
N SER A 541 -2.76 -7.22 -36.49
CA SER A 541 -1.84 -7.54 -37.59
C SER A 541 -0.63 -6.60 -37.71
N TYR A 542 -0.52 -5.56 -36.87
CA TYR A 542 0.54 -4.54 -36.98
C TYR A 542 1.29 -4.38 -35.65
N SER A 543 2.48 -4.97 -35.54
CA SER A 543 3.31 -4.85 -34.34
C SER A 543 3.84 -3.43 -34.14
N PHE A 544 3.53 -2.81 -33.00
CA PHE A 544 4.00 -1.47 -32.63
C PHE A 544 5.54 -1.31 -32.62
N ILE A 545 6.30 -2.39 -32.38
CA ILE A 545 7.77 -2.36 -32.31
C ILE A 545 8.38 -3.46 -33.20
N PRO A 546 9.28 -3.11 -34.15
CA PRO A 546 10.15 -4.08 -34.80
C PRO A 546 11.12 -4.72 -33.79
N LEU A 547 11.29 -6.04 -33.80
CA LEU A 547 12.18 -6.76 -32.87
C LEU A 547 13.66 -6.29 -32.92
N SER A 548 14.10 -5.70 -34.04
CA SER A 548 15.38 -5.01 -34.19
C SER A 548 15.45 -3.69 -33.41
N GLU A 549 14.34 -2.96 -33.33
CA GLU A 549 14.25 -1.63 -32.71
C GLU A 549 13.99 -1.73 -31.19
N ALA A 550 13.34 -2.79 -30.71
CA ALA A 550 13.37 -3.14 -29.27
C ALA A 550 14.82 -3.34 -28.78
N ARG A 551 15.66 -3.99 -29.60
CA ARG A 551 17.11 -4.10 -29.35
C ARG A 551 17.85 -2.77 -29.48
N LEU A 552 17.41 -1.84 -30.33
CA LEU A 552 18.01 -0.49 -30.43
C LEU A 552 17.60 0.43 -29.28
N LEU A 553 16.37 0.34 -28.77
CA LEU A 553 15.96 0.99 -27.53
C LEU A 553 16.77 0.45 -26.35
N LEU A 554 16.92 -0.88 -26.26
CA LEU A 554 17.77 -1.54 -25.26
C LEU A 554 19.24 -1.13 -25.39
N LEU A 555 19.77 -0.99 -26.61
CA LEU A 555 21.14 -0.51 -26.87
C LEU A 555 21.31 0.98 -26.62
N PHE A 556 20.29 1.81 -26.86
CA PHE A 556 20.29 3.24 -26.54
C PHE A 556 20.30 3.46 -25.03
N LEU A 557 19.45 2.73 -24.30
CA LEU A 557 19.43 2.69 -22.84
C LEU A 557 20.75 2.14 -22.28
N ARG A 558 21.27 1.00 -22.77
CA ARG A 558 22.57 0.44 -22.36
C ARG A 558 23.76 1.34 -22.71
N SER A 559 23.76 1.99 -23.88
CA SER A 559 24.84 2.89 -24.30
C SER A 559 24.90 4.14 -23.42
N ARG A 560 23.73 4.71 -23.07
CA ARG A 560 23.66 5.81 -22.09
C ARG A 560 23.91 5.34 -20.64
N ALA A 561 23.67 4.07 -20.32
CA ALA A 561 23.94 3.49 -19.00
C ALA A 561 25.41 3.52 -18.57
N GLY A 562 26.34 3.59 -19.52
CA GLY A 562 27.78 3.72 -19.23
C GLY A 562 28.24 5.11 -18.77
N GLY A 563 27.42 6.17 -18.92
CA GLY A 563 27.89 7.52 -18.54
C GLY A 563 26.89 8.69 -18.63
N ILE A 564 25.82 8.60 -19.43
CA ILE A 564 24.88 9.73 -19.65
C ILE A 564 23.64 9.65 -18.72
N LEU A 565 23.35 8.49 -18.11
CA LEU A 565 22.30 8.38 -17.07
C LEU A 565 22.44 9.41 -15.93
N LYS A 566 23.68 9.84 -15.65
CA LYS A 566 24.03 10.71 -14.52
C LYS A 566 23.38 12.09 -14.56
N GLU A 567 22.97 12.58 -15.74
CA GLU A 567 22.29 13.89 -15.90
C GLU A 567 20.79 13.77 -16.21
N TYR A 568 20.34 12.69 -16.87
CA TYR A 568 18.97 12.60 -17.42
C TYR A 568 18.04 11.59 -16.73
N TYR A 569 18.57 10.56 -16.04
CA TYR A 569 17.75 9.50 -15.41
C TYR A 569 18.38 9.02 -14.09
N PRO A 570 18.34 9.86 -13.01
CA PRO A 570 18.99 9.54 -11.74
C PRO A 570 18.39 8.32 -11.00
N THR A 571 17.15 7.93 -11.33
CA THR A 571 16.38 6.84 -10.72
C THR A 571 16.71 5.45 -11.27
N SER A 572 17.56 5.33 -12.30
CA SER A 572 17.95 4.02 -12.87
C SER A 572 18.81 3.14 -11.95
N TYR A 573 19.17 3.63 -10.76
CA TYR A 573 19.91 2.90 -9.72
C TYR A 573 19.09 2.70 -8.44
N ASP A 574 17.81 3.05 -8.45
CA ASP A 574 16.91 2.79 -7.33
C ASP A 574 16.66 1.28 -7.16
N PRO A 575 16.40 0.78 -5.93
CA PRO A 575 16.06 -0.63 -5.73
C PRO A 575 14.80 -0.98 -6.53
N GLY A 576 14.83 -2.12 -7.22
CA GLY A 576 13.78 -2.57 -8.14
C GLY A 576 13.78 -1.95 -9.55
N ALA A 577 14.64 -0.97 -9.85
CA ALA A 577 14.66 -0.34 -11.18
C ALA A 577 15.01 -1.34 -12.31
N ALA A 578 15.88 -2.31 -12.06
CA ALA A 578 16.19 -3.38 -13.02
C ALA A 578 14.94 -4.21 -13.38
N THR A 579 14.17 -4.63 -12.37
CA THR A 579 12.93 -5.40 -12.48
C THR A 579 11.87 -4.69 -13.34
N VAL A 580 11.84 -3.35 -13.29
CA VAL A 580 10.97 -2.52 -14.13
C VAL A 580 11.50 -2.42 -15.56
N ILE A 581 12.81 -2.29 -15.76
CA ILE A 581 13.43 -2.28 -17.10
C ILE A 581 13.24 -3.64 -17.81
N GLU A 582 13.33 -4.76 -17.07
CA GLU A 582 13.07 -6.10 -17.57
C GLU A 582 11.62 -6.30 -18.03
N SER A 583 10.66 -5.61 -17.42
CA SER A 583 9.25 -5.70 -17.83
C SER A 583 9.01 -5.30 -19.29
N ILE A 584 9.90 -4.51 -19.90
CA ILE A 584 9.87 -4.18 -21.35
C ILE A 584 9.82 -5.46 -22.21
N PHE A 585 10.46 -6.54 -21.79
CA PHE A 585 10.43 -7.82 -22.51
C PHE A 585 9.12 -8.60 -22.33
N SER A 586 8.33 -8.26 -21.31
CA SER A 586 7.03 -8.86 -20.99
C SER A 586 5.83 -8.00 -21.44
N PHE A 587 6.08 -6.80 -21.99
CA PHE A 587 5.02 -5.81 -22.20
C PHE A 587 4.04 -6.19 -23.32
N ASN A 588 2.76 -6.35 -22.98
CA ASN A 588 1.79 -6.94 -23.88
C ASN A 588 0.95 -5.85 -24.58
N LEU A 589 1.51 -5.30 -25.67
CA LEU A 589 0.84 -4.34 -26.56
C LEU A 589 -0.23 -4.98 -27.49
N SER A 590 -0.69 -6.20 -27.19
CA SER A 590 -1.58 -6.98 -28.08
C SER A 590 -3.07 -6.66 -27.95
N ILE A 591 -3.49 -5.78 -27.02
CA ILE A 591 -4.88 -5.32 -26.94
C ILE A 591 -5.02 -4.17 -27.94
N PRO A 592 -5.78 -4.32 -29.06
CA PRO A 592 -5.75 -3.32 -30.12
C PRO A 592 -6.38 -2.00 -29.71
N LEU A 593 -5.77 -0.88 -30.12
CA LEU A 593 -6.32 0.45 -29.83
C LEU A 593 -7.72 0.63 -30.41
N ASN A 594 -8.02 0.10 -31.61
CA ASN A 594 -9.37 0.21 -32.17
C ASN A 594 -10.44 -0.47 -31.30
N PHE A 595 -10.17 -1.68 -30.80
CA PHE A 595 -11.02 -2.40 -29.86
C PHE A 595 -11.21 -1.63 -28.55
N LEU A 596 -10.16 -1.00 -28.01
CA LEU A 596 -10.25 -0.18 -26.80
C LEU A 596 -11.09 1.08 -27.03
N PHE A 597 -10.93 1.74 -28.18
CA PHE A 597 -11.66 2.93 -28.56
C PHE A 597 -13.15 2.65 -28.80
N ASP A 598 -13.48 1.54 -29.47
CA ASP A 598 -14.86 1.08 -29.67
C ASP A 598 -15.51 0.65 -28.34
N SER A 599 -14.74 0.06 -27.42
CA SER A 599 -15.23 -0.34 -26.08
C SER A 599 -15.49 0.87 -25.17
N PHE A 600 -14.67 1.93 -25.28
CA PHE A 600 -14.87 3.20 -24.57
C PHE A 600 -16.04 4.01 -25.15
N GLY A 601 -16.09 4.16 -26.48
CA GLY A 601 -17.17 4.80 -27.22
C GLY A 601 -17.33 6.33 -27.08
N GLY A 602 -16.60 6.98 -26.15
CA GLY A 602 -16.64 8.42 -25.87
C GLY A 602 -15.73 9.29 -26.77
N LYS A 603 -15.47 10.54 -26.37
CA LYS A 603 -14.59 11.47 -27.12
C LYS A 603 -13.12 11.04 -27.05
N ILE A 604 -12.45 10.92 -28.19
CA ILE A 604 -11.03 10.56 -28.28
C ILE A 604 -10.28 11.57 -29.16
N LEU A 605 -9.17 12.08 -28.63
CA LEU A 605 -8.18 12.90 -29.32
C LEU A 605 -6.82 12.20 -29.31
N ILE A 606 -6.17 12.14 -30.47
CA ILE A 606 -4.82 11.63 -30.65
C ILE A 606 -3.93 12.76 -31.19
N VAL A 607 -2.90 13.10 -30.45
CA VAL A 607 -1.87 14.09 -30.82
C VAL A 607 -0.59 13.32 -31.16
N GLN A 608 -0.18 13.39 -32.42
CA GLN A 608 1.01 12.68 -32.91
C GLN A 608 2.10 13.67 -33.31
N GLY A 609 3.20 13.70 -32.57
CA GLY A 609 4.46 14.29 -33.02
C GLY A 609 5.03 13.50 -34.20
N MET A 610 5.11 14.13 -35.37
CA MET A 610 5.49 13.50 -36.64
C MET A 610 7.01 13.30 -36.83
N LYS A 611 7.82 13.82 -35.91
CA LYS A 611 9.27 13.59 -35.80
C LYS A 611 9.63 12.57 -34.71
N ASP A 612 8.66 11.81 -34.21
CA ASP A 612 8.87 10.75 -33.23
C ASP A 612 9.82 9.65 -33.76
N PRO A 613 10.98 9.41 -33.12
CA PRO A 613 11.92 8.38 -33.55
C PRO A 613 11.52 6.95 -33.09
N LEU A 614 10.53 6.81 -32.21
CA LEU A 614 10.09 5.52 -31.67
C LEU A 614 8.86 4.94 -32.39
N THR A 615 8.20 5.72 -33.26
CA THR A 615 7.00 5.28 -33.97
C THR A 615 7.03 5.67 -35.45
N LYS A 616 6.52 4.80 -36.33
CA LYS A 616 6.38 5.09 -37.77
C LYS A 616 5.17 5.99 -38.01
N SER A 617 5.24 7.22 -37.49
CA SER A 617 4.14 8.18 -37.32
C SER A 617 3.15 8.25 -38.49
N LYS A 618 3.65 8.39 -39.73
CA LYS A 618 2.80 8.42 -40.95
C LYS A 618 1.98 7.13 -41.14
N SER A 619 2.59 5.97 -40.90
CA SER A 619 1.90 4.67 -40.99
C SER A 619 0.91 4.48 -39.84
N PHE A 620 1.30 4.85 -38.62
CA PHE A 620 0.43 4.79 -37.43
C PHE A 620 -0.83 5.66 -37.59
N VAL A 621 -0.68 6.91 -38.04
CA VAL A 621 -1.79 7.82 -38.34
C VAL A 621 -2.67 7.29 -39.49
N SER A 622 -2.09 6.63 -40.49
CA SER A 622 -2.88 5.99 -41.56
C SER A 622 -3.75 4.85 -41.02
N MET A 623 -3.18 3.94 -40.21
CA MET A 623 -3.93 2.84 -39.59
C MET A 623 -5.05 3.35 -38.67
N LEU A 624 -4.82 4.44 -37.93
CA LEU A 624 -5.84 5.08 -37.11
C LEU A 624 -6.98 5.66 -37.96
N ARG A 625 -6.67 6.33 -39.08
CA ARG A 625 -7.68 6.85 -40.02
C ARG A 625 -8.49 5.74 -40.70
N GLU A 626 -7.90 4.58 -40.92
CA GLU A 626 -8.53 3.43 -41.58
C GLU A 626 -9.40 2.58 -40.63
N HIS A 627 -8.98 2.41 -39.37
CA HIS A 627 -9.59 1.44 -38.44
C HIS A 627 -10.25 2.04 -37.20
N CYS A 628 -10.20 3.36 -36.98
CA CYS A 628 -10.79 4.01 -35.81
C CYS A 628 -11.79 5.10 -36.25
N SER A 629 -13.09 4.79 -36.20
CA SER A 629 -14.15 5.67 -36.73
C SER A 629 -14.48 6.92 -35.89
N LYS A 630 -14.00 6.98 -34.64
CA LYS A 630 -14.37 8.01 -33.63
C LYS A 630 -13.17 8.73 -33.00
N VAL A 631 -12.05 8.85 -33.72
CA VAL A 631 -10.85 9.54 -33.22
C VAL A 631 -10.61 10.86 -33.97
N HIS A 632 -10.40 11.93 -33.22
CA HIS A 632 -9.82 13.16 -33.77
C HIS A 632 -8.30 13.00 -33.78
N ILE A 633 -7.66 13.11 -34.94
CA ILE A 633 -6.21 12.95 -35.07
C ILE A 633 -5.61 14.28 -35.49
N ARG A 634 -4.59 14.74 -34.76
CA ARG A 634 -3.88 15.99 -35.01
C ARG A 634 -2.38 15.70 -35.07
N GLU A 635 -1.76 16.13 -36.16
CA GLU A 635 -0.34 15.95 -36.46
C GLU A 635 0.42 17.21 -36.01
N LEU A 636 1.50 17.05 -35.24
CA LEU A 636 2.37 18.15 -34.78
C LEU A 636 3.80 17.95 -35.29
N ASP A 637 4.54 19.04 -35.50
CA ASP A 637 5.96 18.99 -35.86
C ASP A 637 6.87 18.77 -34.63
N ALA A 638 6.57 17.73 -33.85
CA ALA A 638 7.17 17.42 -32.55
C ALA A 638 7.73 15.99 -32.49
N GLY A 639 8.55 15.70 -31.48
CA GLY A 639 9.07 14.36 -31.17
C GLY A 639 8.09 13.50 -30.35
N HIS A 640 8.62 12.49 -29.66
CA HIS A 640 7.84 11.51 -28.88
C HIS A 640 7.09 12.07 -27.64
N ALA A 641 7.49 13.25 -27.17
CA ALA A 641 6.91 13.91 -26.01
C ALA A 641 6.47 15.35 -26.41
N PRO A 642 5.36 15.52 -27.14
CA PRO A 642 4.94 16.83 -27.65
C PRO A 642 4.57 17.81 -26.53
N HIS A 643 4.08 17.29 -25.40
CA HIS A 643 3.72 18.05 -24.20
C HIS A 643 4.93 18.61 -23.43
N ASP A 644 6.10 17.95 -23.58
CA ASP A 644 7.37 18.33 -22.95
C ASP A 644 8.22 19.20 -23.88
N GLY A 645 8.32 18.81 -25.16
CA GLY A 645 9.10 19.53 -26.17
C GLY A 645 8.43 20.80 -26.71
N VAL A 646 7.10 20.90 -26.64
CA VAL A 646 6.34 22.07 -27.14
C VAL A 646 5.09 22.35 -26.26
N PRO A 647 5.24 22.57 -24.94
CA PRO A 647 4.14 22.57 -23.96
C PRO A 647 2.98 23.50 -24.33
N SER A 648 3.29 24.69 -24.84
CA SER A 648 2.32 25.71 -25.26
C SER A 648 1.29 25.24 -26.30
N TYR A 649 1.55 24.13 -27.02
CA TYR A 649 0.54 23.53 -27.90
C TYR A 649 -0.59 22.83 -27.14
N LEU A 650 -0.39 22.30 -25.93
CA LEU A 650 -1.51 21.75 -25.15
C LEU A 650 -2.31 22.86 -24.47
N ASP A 651 -1.62 23.86 -23.95
CA ASP A 651 -2.21 24.93 -23.15
C ASP A 651 -3.27 25.72 -23.95
N VAL A 652 -3.02 25.95 -25.25
CA VAL A 652 -3.94 26.63 -26.19
C VAL A 652 -5.23 25.83 -26.47
N TRP A 653 -5.25 24.52 -26.25
CA TRP A 653 -6.38 23.67 -26.66
C TRP A 653 -7.44 23.56 -25.57
N TRP A 654 -7.02 23.60 -24.30
CA TRP A 654 -7.97 23.66 -23.20
C TRP A 654 -8.76 24.99 -23.20
N GLN A 655 -8.20 26.06 -23.81
CA GLN A 655 -8.87 27.35 -23.99
C GLN A 655 -10.05 27.31 -25.00
N LYS A 656 -10.23 26.21 -25.73
CA LYS A 656 -11.29 26.02 -26.73
C LYS A 656 -12.18 24.83 -26.37
N GLY A 657 -12.86 24.92 -25.23
CA GLY A 657 -13.62 23.83 -24.60
C GLY A 657 -14.85 23.25 -25.33
N ASP A 658 -14.99 23.45 -26.66
CA ASP A 658 -16.20 23.11 -27.44
C ASP A 658 -15.89 22.40 -28.80
N GLU A 659 -14.99 21.41 -28.80
CA GLU A 659 -14.90 20.37 -29.88
C GLU A 659 -14.99 18.94 -29.30
#